data_AF-A0A9E4F8F3-F1
#
_entry.id   AF-A0A9E4F8F3-F1
#
_cell.length_a   1.000
_cell.length_b   1.000
_cell.length_c   1.000
_cell.angle_alpha   90.00
_cell.angle_beta   90.00
_cell.angle_gamma   90.00
#
_symmetry.space_group_name_H-M   'P 1'
#
loop_
_entity.id
_entity.type
_entity.pdbx_description
1 polymer ?
#
loop_
_entity_poly.entity_id
_entity_poly.type
_entity_poly.pdbx_seq_one_letter_code
_entity_poly.pdbx_strand_id
1 'polypeptide(L)'
;MKRLSIGRKSRVALGVIAGMAGLLAFALACGSSEEPSTTPAQPAPAPTVDVAAIINQALQAQPQPESMSPADVAKAVQETMSAQPGVTQSDVASAIADALEARPGVTQGDVADAIASAMAQQPQQEGLTEADVASAIAEALAQQTPGLTEAEVSAAIGNAMSERPGVSQEDISAAVAQAMAAQQTMMPERTSTTITVVLDNVGSPQFRNVKGTWPDVMFHGFFGFQEPVLGWAPTYDNQGNPIVNTGEACHAPMVALSWEWELPSKSGGTITMDGKKLEKLDEADLTDPDNQGIMTVHIREGIDFYRSVDGELVRIGELTAEDVAWSFNDAGSEDTNSAHSNSSQAYEYYQPWWAEDRYTAKVKARAFQADGLQDASSMCQDAVWMQSRQLFDELGDTFLVPHGSGPFVVHEWLAAERIEAESRVDHWRANAAFENLIFVQANEAQQRSAMLQTGAADIAMASIQDVGRLEQEGFQFHEGLDTINGNFMYFAGNNWAFQYPPNSKLGDEDLSGQPVIRGGFLPSDKYPWIGDPRLDCVGIDRSAAAIQDTVGAGCDVPNFSFTAVSDSDFEFTPDSVGFDYDDEDRFSYDTPRMETARAFRTALAYSIDRELIASSVTGGYGGAVYGGSFPGLPLHQSHPEYKDRWNYAFDPERAREELAKSGVPEGFEFEFFCSQGNGTSLEVCEATVGQWKENLGLEPWIDSTQYSSRRPTMLGRTLHVPWMTRWGPTSKQGRLADGGGTLPGGGLWPLPAGGWNPSLEDNLWWSFREETRVQKKGSPENLASREKIVDWAYDNVLTIGTVEVPVLIGFNPETVVRWDLAPWDLVNSFETIVVPR
;
A
#
# COMPACT_ATOMS: atom_id res chain seq x y z
N MET A 1 31.22 33.14 -19.67
CA MET A 1 32.31 33.53 -20.59
C MET A 1 33.53 34.05 -19.84
N LYS A 2 34.59 33.22 -19.71
CA LYS A 2 36.00 33.62 -19.63
C LYS A 2 36.81 32.37 -20.01
N ARG A 3 37.43 32.41 -21.20
CA ARG A 3 38.31 31.36 -21.74
C ARG A 3 39.68 31.44 -21.09
N LEU A 4 40.34 30.30 -20.85
CA LEU A 4 41.65 30.00 -21.45
C LEU A 4 42.11 28.57 -21.15
N SER A 5 42.35 27.84 -22.24
CA SER A 5 43.02 26.54 -22.35
C SER A 5 44.55 26.65 -22.22
N ILE A 6 45.23 25.54 -21.90
CA ILE A 6 46.55 25.02 -22.35
C ILE A 6 46.89 23.91 -21.34
N GLY A 7 47.38 22.69 -21.61
CA GLY A 7 47.84 21.96 -22.79
C GLY A 7 48.59 20.70 -22.30
N ARG A 8 48.37 19.55 -22.95
CA ARG A 8 49.02 18.24 -22.70
C ARG A 8 50.52 18.23 -23.09
N LYS A 9 51.33 17.39 -22.40
CA LYS A 9 52.46 16.53 -22.88
C LYS A 9 53.00 15.74 -21.66
N SER A 10 52.75 14.44 -21.48
CA SER A 10 53.35 13.22 -22.10
C SER A 10 54.78 12.84 -21.63
N ARG A 11 54.81 11.85 -20.70
CA ARG A 11 55.64 10.62 -20.56
C ARG A 11 57.18 10.63 -20.69
N VAL A 12 57.82 9.86 -19.77
CA VAL A 12 58.81 8.73 -19.94
C VAL A 12 59.32 8.36 -18.52
N ALA A 13 58.90 7.22 -17.91
CA ALA A 13 59.54 5.87 -17.86
C ALA A 13 60.48 5.69 -16.62
N LEU A 14 60.64 4.57 -15.92
CA LEU A 14 60.34 3.14 -16.12
C LEU A 14 60.61 2.32 -14.80
N GLY A 15 59.94 1.16 -14.63
CA GLY A 15 60.39 -0.03 -13.87
C GLY A 15 59.73 -0.24 -12.48
N VAL A 16 59.18 -1.39 -12.06
CA VAL A 16 59.27 -2.84 -12.40
C VAL A 16 58.00 -3.51 -11.77
N ILE A 17 57.05 -4.16 -12.47
CA ILE A 17 56.89 -5.56 -12.99
C ILE A 17 56.85 -6.72 -11.95
N ALA A 18 55.80 -7.55 -12.13
CA ALA A 18 55.50 -8.94 -11.67
C ALA A 18 54.62 -9.09 -10.39
N GLY A 19 53.50 -9.83 -10.32
CA GLY A 19 52.79 -10.68 -11.29
C GLY A 19 52.29 -12.01 -10.66
N MET A 20 50.97 -12.28 -10.82
CA MET A 20 50.29 -13.60 -10.95
C MET A 20 49.91 -14.51 -9.75
N ALA A 21 48.58 -14.71 -9.62
CA ALA A 21 47.80 -15.96 -9.83
C ALA A 21 47.78 -17.13 -8.80
N GLY A 22 46.56 -17.55 -8.42
CA GLY A 22 46.05 -18.90 -8.75
C GLY A 22 45.82 -19.97 -7.66
N LEU A 23 44.56 -20.46 -7.60
CA LEU A 23 44.05 -21.83 -7.32
C LEU A 23 43.82 -22.41 -5.89
N LEU A 24 42.54 -22.79 -5.70
CA LEU A 24 41.96 -24.09 -5.27
C LEU A 24 42.56 -24.96 -4.13
N ALA A 25 41.69 -25.18 -3.14
CA ALA A 25 41.19 -26.46 -2.58
C ALA A 25 42.08 -27.45 -1.78
N PHE A 26 41.42 -28.03 -0.76
CA PHE A 26 41.60 -29.32 -0.05
C PHE A 26 42.32 -29.39 1.32
N ALA A 27 41.56 -30.00 2.26
CA ALA A 27 41.95 -30.97 3.31
C ALA A 27 42.14 -30.52 4.79
N LEU A 28 41.06 -30.72 5.56
CA LEU A 28 40.90 -31.53 6.80
C LEU A 28 42.09 -31.89 7.73
N ALA A 29 41.80 -31.71 9.04
CA ALA A 29 41.91 -32.67 10.17
C ALA A 29 43.02 -32.51 11.25
N CYS A 30 42.53 -32.55 12.51
CA CYS A 30 43.16 -32.96 13.80
C CYS A 30 44.38 -32.14 14.30
N GLY A 31 44.57 -31.78 15.58
CA GLY A 31 44.02 -32.21 16.86
C GLY A 31 45.16 -32.26 17.90
N SER A 32 44.90 -31.77 19.13
CA SER A 32 45.67 -31.90 20.39
C SER A 32 46.96 -31.07 20.61
N SER A 33 47.02 -30.25 21.68
CA SER A 33 47.55 -30.63 23.01
C SER A 33 47.67 -29.41 23.96
N GLU A 34 47.49 -29.65 25.26
CA GLU A 34 47.21 -28.76 26.42
C GLU A 34 48.30 -27.73 26.86
N GLU A 35 47.82 -26.55 27.31
CA GLU A 35 48.10 -25.69 28.51
C GLU A 35 49.45 -25.68 29.31
N PRO A 36 49.71 -24.71 30.23
CA PRO A 36 49.00 -23.45 30.58
C PRO A 36 49.92 -22.19 30.79
N SER A 37 49.36 -20.96 30.76
CA SER A 37 49.92 -19.85 31.57
C SER A 37 48.90 -18.76 31.93
N THR A 38 48.86 -18.45 33.22
CA THR A 38 47.97 -17.60 34.04
C THR A 38 48.08 -16.07 33.85
N THR A 39 46.97 -15.36 33.60
CA THR A 39 46.62 -14.00 34.13
C THR A 39 45.10 -13.72 33.91
N PRO A 40 44.38 -12.93 34.77
CA PRO A 40 42.95 -13.08 35.00
C PRO A 40 42.06 -12.34 33.99
N ALA A 41 41.02 -13.03 33.51
CA ALA A 41 39.96 -12.47 32.67
C ALA A 41 38.82 -11.87 33.52
N GLN A 42 38.14 -10.86 32.95
CA GLN A 42 36.85 -10.33 33.40
C GLN A 42 35.80 -11.46 33.52
N PRO A 43 34.74 -11.30 34.36
CA PRO A 43 33.76 -12.36 34.58
C PRO A 43 33.03 -12.70 33.28
N ALA A 44 33.07 -13.97 32.91
CA ALA A 44 32.27 -14.54 31.83
C ALA A 44 30.77 -14.40 32.14
N PRO A 45 29.90 -14.28 31.13
CA PRO A 45 28.45 -14.41 31.33
C PRO A 45 28.15 -15.78 31.95
N ALA A 46 27.14 -15.82 32.83
CA ALA A 46 26.69 -17.06 33.45
C ALA A 46 26.32 -18.09 32.36
N PRO A 47 26.59 -19.40 32.56
CA PRO A 47 26.29 -20.41 31.57
C PRO A 47 24.77 -20.48 31.35
N THR A 48 24.34 -20.38 30.10
CA THR A 48 22.99 -20.79 29.70
C THR A 48 22.84 -22.28 29.97
N VAL A 49 21.86 -22.65 30.78
CA VAL A 49 21.53 -24.06 31.05
C VAL A 49 20.80 -24.62 29.84
N ASP A 50 21.40 -25.59 29.16
CA ASP A 50 20.76 -26.33 28.07
C ASP A 50 19.82 -27.40 28.65
N VAL A 51 18.57 -26.99 28.88
CA VAL A 51 17.50 -27.83 29.45
C VAL A 51 17.20 -29.03 28.54
N ALA A 52 17.31 -28.87 27.23
CA ALA A 52 17.06 -29.94 26.25
C ALA A 52 18.14 -31.04 26.33
N ALA A 53 19.41 -30.68 26.54
CA ALA A 53 20.49 -31.65 26.72
C ALA A 53 20.34 -32.48 28.00
N ILE A 54 19.89 -31.87 29.10
CA ILE A 54 19.69 -32.54 30.40
C ILE A 54 18.51 -33.52 30.34
N ILE A 55 17.39 -33.09 29.74
CA ILE A 55 16.22 -33.94 29.53
C ILE A 55 16.58 -35.14 28.63
N ASN A 56 17.33 -34.91 27.54
CA ASN A 56 17.83 -36.00 26.69
C ASN A 56 18.73 -36.98 27.43
N GLN A 57 19.57 -36.51 28.36
CA GLN A 57 20.45 -37.36 29.16
C GLN A 57 19.68 -38.21 30.18
N ALA A 58 18.64 -37.65 30.80
CA ALA A 58 17.74 -38.35 31.73
C ALA A 58 16.90 -39.42 31.01
N LEU A 59 16.44 -39.13 29.78
CA LEU A 59 15.70 -40.07 28.94
C LEU A 59 16.57 -41.22 28.41
N GLN A 60 17.88 -41.00 28.20
CA GLN A 60 18.84 -42.03 27.76
C GLN A 60 19.31 -42.98 28.88
N ALA A 61 19.14 -42.59 30.15
CA ALA A 61 19.54 -43.41 31.30
C ALA A 61 18.54 -44.53 31.65
N GLN A 62 17.39 -44.58 30.98
CA GLN A 62 16.31 -45.55 31.23
C GLN A 62 16.57 -46.90 30.55
N PRO A 63 16.32 -48.04 31.22
CA PRO A 63 16.64 -49.35 30.69
C PRO A 63 15.53 -49.84 29.74
N GLN A 64 15.62 -49.45 28.46
CA GLN A 64 14.98 -50.00 27.23
C GLN A 64 14.23 -48.93 26.41
N PRO A 65 14.76 -48.51 25.23
CA PRO A 65 14.29 -47.34 24.48
C PRO A 65 13.07 -47.52 23.55
N GLU A 66 12.34 -48.65 23.56
CA GLU A 66 11.27 -48.91 22.58
C GLU A 66 9.84 -49.02 23.13
N SER A 67 9.59 -48.74 24.40
CA SER A 67 8.23 -48.43 24.87
C SER A 67 8.27 -47.56 26.13
N MET A 68 8.25 -46.25 25.96
CA MET A 68 8.12 -45.31 27.09
C MET A 68 6.65 -45.21 27.51
N SER A 69 6.37 -45.36 28.80
CA SER A 69 5.03 -45.07 29.33
C SER A 69 4.91 -43.59 29.72
N PRO A 70 3.70 -42.99 29.68
CA PRO A 70 3.48 -41.62 30.14
C PRO A 70 3.95 -41.36 31.59
N ALA A 71 4.00 -42.40 32.43
CA ALA A 71 4.52 -42.32 33.79
C ALA A 71 6.05 -42.14 33.85
N ASP A 72 6.80 -42.66 32.86
CA ASP A 72 8.25 -42.51 32.79
C ASP A 72 8.63 -41.08 32.37
N VAL A 73 7.82 -40.45 31.52
CA VAL A 73 7.94 -39.05 31.12
C VAL A 73 7.67 -38.13 32.31
N ALA A 74 6.58 -38.36 33.03
CA ALA A 74 6.21 -37.56 34.21
C ALA A 74 7.30 -37.57 35.30
N LYS A 75 7.98 -38.70 35.51
CA LYS A 75 9.07 -38.82 36.46
C LYS A 75 10.31 -38.00 36.06
N ALA A 76 10.68 -38.00 34.78
CA ALA A 76 11.83 -37.25 34.26
C ALA A 76 11.62 -35.71 34.35
N VAL A 77 10.38 -35.26 34.12
CA VAL A 77 9.96 -33.85 34.32
C VAL A 77 10.18 -33.44 35.78
N GLN A 78 9.72 -34.29 36.70
CA GLN A 78 9.73 -33.97 38.14
C GLN A 78 11.15 -33.96 38.72
N GLU A 79 12.03 -34.86 38.27
CA GLU A 79 13.44 -34.87 38.66
C GLU A 79 14.20 -33.64 38.12
N THR A 80 13.88 -33.17 36.91
CA THR A 80 14.51 -32.00 36.28
C THR A 80 14.13 -30.70 36.98
N MET A 81 12.84 -30.52 37.28
CA MET A 81 12.35 -29.34 38.01
C MET A 81 12.85 -29.28 39.46
N SER A 82 13.12 -30.44 40.08
CA SER A 82 13.63 -30.51 41.46
C SER A 82 15.14 -30.23 41.57
N ALA A 83 15.88 -30.36 40.47
CA ALA A 83 17.34 -30.26 40.46
C ALA A 83 17.88 -28.83 40.25
N GLN A 84 17.07 -27.89 39.73
CA GLN A 84 17.50 -26.50 39.49
C GLN A 84 16.39 -25.46 39.77
N PRO A 85 16.61 -24.51 40.69
CA PRO A 85 15.69 -23.39 40.92
C PRO A 85 15.71 -22.40 39.75
N GLY A 86 14.55 -22.07 39.17
CA GLY A 86 14.40 -21.04 38.14
C GLY A 86 13.96 -21.51 36.75
N VAL A 87 13.82 -22.83 36.53
CA VAL A 87 13.24 -23.39 35.30
C VAL A 87 11.71 -23.40 35.42
N THR A 88 11.00 -22.82 34.46
CA THR A 88 9.53 -22.71 34.50
C THR A 88 8.85 -23.93 33.86
N GLN A 89 7.57 -24.16 34.16
CA GLN A 89 6.79 -25.27 33.58
C GLN A 89 6.67 -25.16 32.05
N SER A 90 6.66 -23.94 31.52
CA SER A 90 6.63 -23.66 30.07
C SER A 90 7.93 -24.09 29.38
N ASP A 91 9.07 -23.84 30.02
CA ASP A 91 10.39 -24.19 29.49
C ASP A 91 10.56 -25.71 29.38
N VAL A 92 10.03 -26.45 30.36
CA VAL A 92 10.06 -27.91 30.37
C VAL A 92 9.06 -28.50 29.37
N ALA A 93 7.88 -27.88 29.19
CA ALA A 93 6.88 -28.32 28.22
C ALA A 93 7.34 -28.15 26.76
N SER A 94 7.96 -27.01 26.42
CA SER A 94 8.56 -26.80 25.09
C SER A 94 9.72 -27.77 24.84
N ALA A 95 10.62 -27.95 25.80
CA ALA A 95 11.77 -28.85 25.64
C ALA A 95 11.37 -30.34 25.53
N ILE A 96 10.25 -30.75 26.15
CA ILE A 96 9.70 -32.11 26.01
C ILE A 96 9.01 -32.30 24.65
N ALA A 97 8.33 -31.28 24.14
CA ALA A 97 7.75 -31.30 22.80
C ALA A 97 8.85 -31.50 21.74
N ASP A 98 9.96 -30.77 21.87
CA ASP A 98 11.13 -30.89 20.98
C ASP A 98 11.85 -32.25 21.13
N ALA A 99 11.96 -32.78 22.35
CA ALA A 99 12.61 -34.07 22.61
C ALA A 99 11.78 -35.28 22.12
N LEU A 100 10.45 -35.13 21.98
CA LEU A 100 9.54 -36.18 21.52
C LEU A 100 9.34 -36.20 20.00
N GLU A 101 9.77 -35.16 19.28
CA GLU A 101 9.73 -35.12 17.82
C GLU A 101 10.64 -36.18 17.14
N ALA A 102 11.50 -36.83 17.92
CA ALA A 102 12.40 -37.89 17.46
C ALA A 102 11.91 -39.35 17.69
N ARG A 103 10.69 -39.60 18.22
CA ARG A 103 10.23 -40.96 18.54
C ARG A 103 8.74 -41.22 18.26
N PRO A 104 8.37 -42.17 17.37
CA PRO A 104 6.98 -42.40 16.99
C PRO A 104 6.21 -43.22 18.03
N GLY A 105 5.02 -42.74 18.45
CA GLY A 105 4.03 -43.54 19.21
C GLY A 105 3.27 -42.84 20.34
N VAL A 106 3.50 -41.56 20.63
CA VAL A 106 2.78 -40.78 21.67
C VAL A 106 2.05 -39.61 21.00
N THR A 107 0.77 -39.37 21.33
CA THR A 107 -0.03 -38.29 20.71
C THR A 107 -0.06 -37.03 21.58
N GLN A 108 -0.34 -35.86 20.98
CA GLN A 108 -0.53 -34.60 21.73
C GLN A 108 -1.62 -34.69 22.81
N GLY A 109 -2.64 -35.52 22.61
CA GLY A 109 -3.69 -35.76 23.60
C GLY A 109 -3.17 -36.51 24.84
N ASP A 110 -2.29 -37.50 24.65
CA ASP A 110 -1.70 -38.27 25.76
C ASP A 110 -0.78 -37.40 26.64
N VAL A 111 -0.11 -36.41 26.03
CA VAL A 111 0.73 -35.43 26.73
C VAL A 111 -0.12 -34.46 27.55
N ALA A 112 -1.23 -33.97 26.98
CA ALA A 112 -2.17 -33.09 27.67
C ALA A 112 -2.84 -33.79 28.87
N ASP A 113 -3.28 -35.04 28.71
CA ASP A 113 -3.92 -35.83 29.78
C ASP A 113 -2.95 -36.18 30.93
N ALA A 114 -1.67 -36.40 30.62
CA ALA A 114 -0.63 -36.64 31.60
C ALA A 114 -0.28 -35.39 32.42
N ILE A 115 -0.23 -34.21 31.76
CA ILE A 115 -0.06 -32.91 32.42
C ILE A 115 -1.26 -32.63 33.34
N ALA A 116 -2.48 -32.84 32.85
CA ALA A 116 -3.69 -32.67 33.66
C ALA A 116 -3.73 -33.61 34.88
N SER A 117 -3.31 -34.87 34.72
CA SER A 117 -3.23 -35.84 35.82
C SER A 117 -2.15 -35.51 36.86
N ALA A 118 -1.02 -34.93 36.42
CA ALA A 118 0.05 -34.46 37.32
C ALA A 118 -0.39 -33.22 38.12
N MET A 119 -1.17 -32.33 37.50
CA MET A 119 -1.79 -31.19 38.17
C MET A 119 -2.83 -31.63 39.23
N ALA A 120 -3.56 -32.70 38.97
CA ALA A 120 -4.57 -33.24 39.89
C ALA A 120 -3.99 -33.90 41.17
N GLN A 121 -2.69 -34.23 41.19
CA GLN A 121 -2.03 -34.88 42.33
C GLN A 121 -1.21 -33.92 43.21
N GLN A 122 -1.20 -32.62 42.92
CA GLN A 122 -0.57 -31.64 43.81
C GLN A 122 -1.42 -31.45 45.09
N PRO A 123 -0.79 -31.32 46.29
CA PRO A 123 -1.53 -31.09 47.52
C PRO A 123 -2.26 -29.75 47.44
N GLN A 124 -3.55 -29.74 47.76
CA GLN A 124 -4.41 -28.55 47.80
C GLN A 124 -3.74 -27.41 48.59
N GLN A 125 -3.37 -26.33 47.89
CA GLN A 125 -3.26 -24.99 48.48
C GLN A 125 -4.56 -24.22 48.22
N GLU A 126 -4.90 -23.37 49.19
CA GLU A 126 -6.19 -22.68 49.35
C GLU A 126 -6.64 -21.91 48.10
N GLY A 127 -7.95 -21.80 47.93
CA GLY A 127 -8.57 -21.17 46.76
C GLY A 127 -8.15 -19.72 46.54
N LEU A 128 -8.17 -19.31 45.27
CA LEU A 128 -7.83 -17.96 44.81
C LEU A 128 -8.63 -16.90 45.56
N THR A 129 -7.92 -15.92 46.10
CA THR A 129 -8.49 -14.74 46.76
C THR A 129 -8.77 -13.65 45.72
N GLU A 130 -9.59 -12.66 46.09
CA GLU A 130 -9.87 -11.46 45.28
C GLU A 130 -8.58 -10.72 44.86
N ALA A 131 -7.54 -10.76 45.69
CA ALA A 131 -6.23 -10.18 45.41
C ALA A 131 -5.40 -10.97 44.38
N ASP A 132 -5.61 -12.29 44.29
CA ASP A 132 -4.92 -13.16 43.34
C ASP A 132 -5.49 -12.98 41.93
N VAL A 133 -6.81 -12.80 41.82
CA VAL A 133 -7.49 -12.47 40.55
C VAL A 133 -7.10 -11.07 40.09
N ALA A 134 -7.05 -10.09 41.00
CA ALA A 134 -6.62 -8.74 40.69
C ALA A 134 -5.14 -8.69 40.21
N SER A 135 -4.25 -9.46 40.84
CA SER A 135 -2.84 -9.54 40.41
C SER A 135 -2.67 -10.23 39.06
N ALA A 136 -3.39 -11.32 38.81
CA ALA A 136 -3.33 -12.04 37.53
C ALA A 136 -3.87 -11.20 36.37
N ILE A 137 -4.92 -10.41 36.61
CA ILE A 137 -5.45 -9.45 35.64
C ILE A 137 -4.45 -8.30 35.40
N ALA A 138 -3.83 -7.78 36.45
CA ALA A 138 -2.80 -6.74 36.34
C ALA A 138 -1.55 -7.24 35.61
N GLU A 139 -1.11 -8.47 35.83
CA GLU A 139 0.01 -9.10 35.11
C GLU A 139 -0.33 -9.39 33.65
N ALA A 140 -1.55 -9.85 33.35
CA ALA A 140 -2.01 -10.07 31.98
C ALA A 140 -2.13 -8.76 31.20
N LEU A 141 -2.61 -7.68 31.83
CA LEU A 141 -2.67 -6.35 31.23
C LEU A 141 -1.29 -5.70 31.08
N ALA A 142 -0.34 -5.97 31.98
CA ALA A 142 1.03 -5.48 31.89
C ALA A 142 1.86 -6.18 30.80
N GLN A 143 1.39 -7.33 30.28
CA GLN A 143 2.06 -8.12 29.25
C GLN A 143 1.40 -8.01 27.86
N GLN A 144 0.39 -7.16 27.66
CA GLN A 144 -0.34 -7.06 26.38
C GLN A 144 -0.28 -5.69 25.68
N THR A 145 -0.33 -5.77 24.35
CA THR A 145 -0.45 -4.71 23.34
C THR A 145 -1.78 -3.93 23.47
N PRO A 146 -1.85 -2.62 23.15
CA PRO A 146 -3.10 -1.86 23.21
C PRO A 146 -4.16 -2.40 22.23
N GLY A 147 -5.44 -2.49 22.62
CA GLY A 147 -6.55 -2.71 21.67
C GLY A 147 -7.74 -3.60 22.07
N LEU A 148 -7.80 -4.20 23.26
CA LEU A 148 -8.95 -5.02 23.66
C LEU A 148 -10.12 -4.16 24.17
N THR A 149 -11.35 -4.47 23.72
CA THR A 149 -12.57 -3.83 24.23
C THR A 149 -13.01 -4.43 25.56
N GLU A 150 -13.75 -3.65 26.37
CA GLU A 150 -14.33 -4.09 27.66
C GLU A 150 -15.15 -5.39 27.50
N ALA A 151 -15.84 -5.54 26.37
CA ALA A 151 -16.64 -6.72 26.04
C ALA A 151 -15.80 -7.97 25.75
N GLU A 152 -14.65 -7.83 25.09
CA GLU A 152 -13.75 -8.95 24.74
C GLU A 152 -12.99 -9.47 25.95
N VAL A 153 -12.53 -8.57 26.82
CA VAL A 153 -11.91 -8.92 28.10
C VAL A 153 -12.91 -9.62 29.00
N SER A 154 -14.14 -9.09 29.09
CA SER A 154 -15.22 -9.69 29.89
C SER A 154 -15.66 -11.07 29.35
N ALA A 155 -15.68 -11.27 28.03
CA ALA A 155 -15.99 -12.56 27.40
C ALA A 155 -14.87 -13.60 27.61
N ALA A 156 -13.60 -13.21 27.50
CA ALA A 156 -12.46 -14.09 27.75
C ALA A 156 -12.39 -14.54 29.22
N ILE A 157 -12.64 -13.61 30.15
CA ILE A 157 -12.71 -13.88 31.59
C ILE A 157 -13.92 -14.75 31.93
N GLY A 158 -15.09 -14.47 31.34
CA GLY A 158 -16.30 -15.29 31.50
C GLY A 158 -16.12 -16.73 31.02
N ASN A 159 -15.39 -16.94 29.93
CA ASN A 159 -15.06 -18.27 29.41
C ASN A 159 -14.06 -19.01 30.32
N ALA A 160 -12.99 -18.35 30.75
CA ALA A 160 -11.97 -18.93 31.65
C ALA A 160 -12.51 -19.27 33.05
N MET A 161 -13.53 -18.54 33.52
CA MET A 161 -14.11 -18.72 34.86
C MET A 161 -15.33 -19.64 34.90
N SER A 162 -15.90 -20.01 33.75
CA SER A 162 -16.99 -21.00 33.67
C SER A 162 -16.60 -22.39 34.21
N GLU A 163 -15.30 -22.61 34.43
CA GLU A 163 -14.71 -23.84 34.96
C GLU A 163 -14.43 -23.80 36.49
N ARG A 164 -14.67 -22.68 37.20
CA ARG A 164 -14.37 -22.56 38.65
C ARG A 164 -15.44 -21.79 39.45
N PRO A 165 -16.04 -22.37 40.51
CA PRO A 165 -17.07 -21.70 41.30
C PRO A 165 -16.48 -20.76 42.36
N GLY A 166 -16.99 -19.52 42.47
CA GLY A 166 -16.73 -18.65 43.65
C GLY A 166 -16.77 -17.12 43.50
N VAL A 167 -16.84 -16.55 42.29
CA VAL A 167 -16.77 -15.09 42.07
C VAL A 167 -18.06 -14.59 41.41
N SER A 168 -18.60 -13.43 41.85
CA SER A 168 -19.85 -12.89 41.30
C SER A 168 -19.60 -11.96 40.10
N GLN A 169 -20.62 -11.76 39.25
CA GLN A 169 -20.49 -10.85 38.09
C GLN A 169 -20.24 -9.39 38.49
N GLU A 170 -20.74 -8.94 39.65
CA GLU A 170 -20.50 -7.58 40.13
C GLU A 170 -19.03 -7.35 40.51
N ASP A 171 -18.36 -8.37 41.06
CA ASP A 171 -16.94 -8.31 41.44
C ASP A 171 -16.03 -8.21 40.21
N ILE A 172 -16.42 -8.89 39.11
CA ILE A 172 -15.72 -8.84 37.82
C ILE A 172 -15.85 -7.45 37.20
N SER A 173 -17.06 -6.91 37.13
CA SER A 173 -17.29 -5.56 36.60
C SER A 173 -16.56 -4.48 37.40
N ALA A 174 -16.49 -4.62 38.73
CA ALA A 174 -15.76 -3.69 39.60
C ALA A 174 -14.24 -3.77 39.39
N ALA A 175 -13.67 -4.97 39.26
CA ALA A 175 -12.24 -5.17 39.00
C ALA A 175 -11.81 -4.68 37.61
N VAL A 176 -12.64 -4.90 36.58
CA VAL A 176 -12.42 -4.37 35.23
C VAL A 176 -12.44 -2.83 35.23
N ALA A 177 -13.43 -2.22 35.90
CA ALA A 177 -13.50 -0.76 36.03
C ALA A 177 -12.28 -0.18 36.76
N GLN A 178 -11.77 -0.86 37.80
CA GLN A 178 -10.56 -0.47 38.51
C GLN A 178 -9.28 -0.62 37.67
N ALA A 179 -9.17 -1.70 36.89
CA ALA A 179 -8.03 -1.92 36.00
C ALA A 179 -8.00 -0.93 34.83
N MET A 180 -9.16 -0.59 34.27
CA MET A 180 -9.28 0.47 33.24
C MET A 180 -8.94 1.86 33.79
N ALA A 181 -9.38 2.17 35.01
CA ALA A 181 -8.97 3.40 35.70
C ALA A 181 -7.46 3.43 36.00
N ALA A 182 -6.85 2.28 36.29
CA ALA A 182 -5.39 2.17 36.44
C ALA A 182 -4.65 2.32 35.11
N GLN A 183 -5.20 1.85 33.99
CA GLN A 183 -4.63 2.02 32.64
C GLN A 183 -4.56 3.51 32.21
N GLN A 184 -5.55 4.32 32.59
CA GLN A 184 -5.50 5.78 32.42
C GLN A 184 -4.36 6.46 33.19
N THR A 185 -3.77 5.77 34.19
CA THR A 185 -2.62 6.27 34.97
C THR A 185 -1.28 5.65 34.57
N MET A 186 -1.27 4.71 33.62
CA MET A 186 -0.05 4.11 33.02
C MET A 186 0.27 4.69 31.63
N MET A 187 -0.32 5.83 31.26
CA MET A 187 0.15 6.58 30.11
C MET A 187 1.64 6.91 30.32
N PRO A 188 2.53 6.64 29.35
CA PRO A 188 3.91 7.11 29.45
C PRO A 188 3.85 8.62 29.72
N GLU A 189 4.56 9.07 30.75
CA GLU A 189 4.66 10.48 31.08
C GLU A 189 5.14 11.21 29.81
N ARG A 190 4.24 12.00 29.19
CA ARG A 190 4.50 12.68 27.93
C ARG A 190 5.69 13.61 28.15
N THR A 191 6.76 13.35 27.41
CA THR A 191 7.94 14.21 27.45
C THR A 191 7.66 15.46 26.63
N SER A 192 8.28 16.59 26.96
CA SER A 192 8.20 17.83 26.14
C SER A 192 9.07 17.73 24.86
N THR A 193 9.22 16.52 24.34
CA THR A 193 10.10 16.20 23.22
C THR A 193 9.42 16.57 21.91
N THR A 194 10.21 17.07 20.98
CA THR A 194 9.79 17.29 19.59
C THR A 194 10.48 16.26 18.71
N ILE A 195 9.72 15.57 17.87
CA ILE A 195 10.25 14.66 16.84
C ILE A 195 10.22 15.36 15.50
N THR A 196 11.37 15.42 14.84
CA THR A 196 11.54 16.02 13.51
C THR A 196 11.66 14.94 12.45
N VAL A 197 10.69 14.90 11.55
CA VAL A 197 10.62 13.98 10.41
C VAL A 197 10.94 14.72 9.12
N VAL A 198 11.86 14.20 8.31
CA VAL A 198 12.24 14.81 7.03
C VAL A 198 11.86 13.92 5.85
N LEU A 199 11.02 14.44 4.97
CA LEU A 199 10.47 13.74 3.80
C LEU A 199 10.82 14.47 2.50
N ASP A 200 10.67 13.79 1.37
CA ASP A 200 10.83 14.38 0.03
C ASP A 200 9.64 15.28 -0.38
N ASN A 201 8.49 15.06 0.24
CA ASN A 201 7.27 15.85 0.05
C ASN A 201 6.45 15.86 1.36
N VAL A 202 6.01 17.05 1.80
CA VAL A 202 5.05 17.21 2.92
C VAL A 202 3.69 17.73 2.45
N GLY A 203 3.52 17.98 1.15
CA GLY A 203 2.26 18.38 0.53
C GLY A 203 1.70 19.72 1.00
N SER A 204 0.40 19.89 0.78
CA SER A 204 -0.38 21.08 1.10
C SER A 204 -1.58 20.72 1.99
N PRO A 205 -2.07 21.63 2.84
CA PRO A 205 -3.24 21.37 3.69
C PRO A 205 -4.50 21.31 2.82
N GLN A 206 -4.96 20.11 2.44
CA GLN A 206 -6.09 19.88 1.53
C GLN A 206 -7.25 19.19 2.27
N PHE A 207 -7.79 19.86 3.30
CA PHE A 207 -8.83 19.35 4.22
C PHE A 207 -10.25 19.48 3.64
N ARG A 208 -10.42 19.12 2.37
CA ARG A 208 -11.71 18.96 1.70
C ARG A 208 -11.58 17.91 0.61
N ASN A 209 -12.36 16.84 0.73
CA ASN A 209 -12.17 15.67 -0.12
C ASN A 209 -12.34 16.04 -1.60
N VAL A 210 -13.40 16.75 -1.99
CA VAL A 210 -13.67 17.11 -3.40
C VAL A 210 -12.52 17.89 -4.08
N LYS A 211 -11.69 18.58 -3.30
CA LYS A 211 -10.54 19.36 -3.80
C LYS A 211 -9.20 18.67 -3.54
N GLY A 212 -9.20 17.58 -2.79
CA GLY A 212 -8.02 16.80 -2.46
C GLY A 212 -7.39 16.21 -3.71
N THR A 213 -6.07 16.26 -3.80
CA THR A 213 -5.29 15.78 -4.93
C THR A 213 -4.20 14.86 -4.42
N TRP A 214 -3.95 13.77 -5.15
CA TRP A 214 -2.84 12.87 -4.81
C TRP A 214 -1.48 13.50 -5.17
N PRO A 215 -0.42 13.26 -4.37
CA PRO A 215 -0.41 12.50 -3.11
C PRO A 215 -0.83 13.30 -1.87
N ASP A 216 -0.94 14.64 -1.98
CA ASP A 216 -1.19 15.56 -0.84
C ASP A 216 -2.37 15.13 0.04
N VAL A 217 -3.47 14.67 -0.57
CA VAL A 217 -4.64 14.24 0.19
C VAL A 217 -4.36 13.02 1.06
N MET A 218 -3.46 12.10 0.67
CA MET A 218 -3.13 10.94 1.50
C MET A 218 -2.34 11.30 2.76
N PHE A 219 -1.60 12.40 2.74
CA PHE A 219 -0.76 12.81 3.88
C PHE A 219 -1.58 13.07 5.14
N HIS A 220 -2.86 13.41 5.00
CA HIS A 220 -3.78 13.61 6.13
C HIS A 220 -3.92 12.35 6.98
N GLY A 221 -4.05 11.18 6.36
CA GLY A 221 -4.04 9.91 7.08
C GLY A 221 -2.63 9.42 7.39
N PHE A 222 -1.71 9.46 6.42
CA PHE A 222 -0.35 8.91 6.62
C PHE A 222 0.43 9.61 7.75
N PHE A 223 0.11 10.87 8.04
CA PHE A 223 0.71 11.63 9.14
C PHE A 223 -0.17 11.68 10.40
N GLY A 224 -1.35 11.04 10.39
CA GLY A 224 -2.22 10.90 11.56
C GLY A 224 -3.01 12.14 11.93
N PHE A 225 -3.43 12.93 10.94
CA PHE A 225 -4.30 14.09 11.14
C PHE A 225 -5.79 13.71 10.99
N GLN A 226 -6.12 12.83 10.05
CA GLN A 226 -7.49 12.39 9.78
C GLN A 226 -7.60 10.86 9.79
N GLU A 227 -8.76 10.35 10.21
CA GLU A 227 -9.02 8.91 10.25
C GLU A 227 -9.90 8.47 9.06
N PRO A 228 -9.63 7.29 8.47
CA PRO A 228 -10.48 6.67 7.46
C PRO A 228 -11.60 5.83 8.10
N VAL A 229 -12.54 5.35 7.29
CA VAL A 229 -13.56 4.39 7.76
C VAL A 229 -12.95 3.02 8.06
N LEU A 230 -12.02 2.57 7.21
CA LEU A 230 -11.36 1.28 7.31
C LEU A 230 -9.82 1.42 7.38
N GLY A 231 -9.19 0.44 8.02
CA GLY A 231 -7.74 0.37 8.27
C GLY A 231 -7.08 -0.88 7.69
N TRP A 232 -5.82 -1.08 8.07
CA TRP A 232 -5.05 -2.29 7.81
C TRP A 232 -5.24 -3.32 8.94
N ALA A 233 -5.52 -4.57 8.60
CA ALA A 233 -5.79 -5.65 9.55
C ALA A 233 -4.50 -6.44 9.83
N PRO A 234 -4.20 -6.77 11.11
CA PRO A 234 -3.00 -7.49 11.51
C PRO A 234 -3.02 -8.96 11.09
N THR A 235 -2.74 -9.20 9.82
CA THR A 235 -2.69 -10.53 9.21
C THR A 235 -1.24 -10.93 8.96
N TYR A 236 -0.90 -12.20 9.20
CA TYR A 236 0.45 -12.72 9.04
C TYR A 236 0.44 -14.06 8.30
N ASP A 237 1.46 -14.31 7.49
CA ASP A 237 1.66 -15.62 6.87
C ASP A 237 2.17 -16.65 7.90
N ASN A 238 2.31 -17.92 7.47
CA ASN A 238 2.78 -19.00 8.34
C ASN A 238 4.25 -18.84 8.80
N GLN A 239 4.97 -17.88 8.23
CA GLN A 239 6.35 -17.54 8.54
C GLN A 239 6.45 -16.30 9.45
N GLY A 240 5.31 -15.69 9.81
CA GLY A 240 5.24 -14.51 10.66
C GLY A 240 5.47 -13.19 9.93
N ASN A 241 5.48 -13.17 8.59
CA ASN A 241 5.56 -11.93 7.83
C ASN A 241 4.17 -11.29 7.73
N PRO A 242 4.05 -9.96 7.78
CA PRO A 242 2.77 -9.28 7.60
C PRO A 242 2.20 -9.52 6.19
N ILE A 243 0.91 -9.86 6.11
CA ILE A 243 0.15 -9.94 4.87
C ILE A 243 -0.36 -8.53 4.57
N VAL A 244 -0.04 -8.02 3.40
CA VAL A 244 -0.37 -6.64 2.99
C VAL A 244 -1.19 -6.60 1.69
N ASN A 245 -1.95 -7.66 1.42
CA ASN A 245 -2.87 -7.72 0.28
C ASN A 245 -4.13 -6.88 0.52
N THR A 246 -4.71 -6.36 -0.55
CA THR A 246 -5.92 -5.53 -0.45
C THR A 246 -7.18 -6.34 -0.13
N GLY A 247 -7.19 -7.65 -0.37
CA GLY A 247 -8.36 -8.49 -0.08
C GLY A 247 -8.42 -9.06 1.33
N GLU A 248 -7.29 -9.26 2.02
CA GLU A 248 -7.26 -9.81 3.38
C GLU A 248 -6.79 -8.81 4.45
N ALA A 249 -6.04 -7.76 4.10
CA ALA A 249 -5.55 -6.79 5.07
C ALA A 249 -6.34 -5.46 5.07
N CYS A 250 -6.95 -5.05 3.96
CA CYS A 250 -7.47 -3.66 3.81
C CYS A 250 -8.88 -3.36 4.31
N HIS A 251 -9.30 -4.03 5.38
CA HIS A 251 -10.67 -4.01 5.87
C HIS A 251 -10.73 -4.11 7.40
N ALA A 252 -9.71 -3.60 8.09
CA ALA A 252 -9.77 -3.46 9.54
C ALA A 252 -10.82 -2.42 9.93
N PRO A 253 -11.65 -2.70 10.94
CA PRO A 253 -12.49 -1.69 11.56
C PRO A 253 -11.64 -0.52 12.12
N MET A 254 -11.88 0.71 11.66
CA MET A 254 -11.32 1.93 12.24
C MET A 254 -12.46 2.78 12.83
N VAL A 255 -12.97 3.74 12.05
CA VAL A 255 -14.20 4.48 12.39
C VAL A 255 -15.42 3.58 12.24
N ALA A 256 -15.48 2.72 11.21
CA ALA A 256 -16.51 1.69 11.15
C ALA A 256 -16.22 0.57 12.16
N LEU A 257 -17.28 0.08 12.82
CA LEU A 257 -17.28 -1.15 13.61
C LEU A 257 -17.66 -2.36 12.76
N SER A 258 -18.61 -2.18 11.85
CA SER A 258 -19.09 -3.21 10.92
C SER A 258 -19.84 -2.59 9.74
N TRP A 259 -20.05 -3.37 8.69
CA TRP A 259 -20.98 -3.01 7.62
C TRP A 259 -21.65 -4.26 7.04
N GLU A 260 -22.85 -4.07 6.50
CA GLU A 260 -23.70 -5.13 5.96
C GLU A 260 -24.27 -4.72 4.61
N TRP A 261 -24.47 -5.71 3.73
CA TRP A 261 -25.14 -5.55 2.46
C TRP A 261 -26.52 -6.19 2.48
N GLU A 262 -27.52 -5.44 2.05
CA GLU A 262 -28.85 -5.91 1.67
C GLU A 262 -28.94 -5.93 0.13
N LEU A 263 -28.85 -7.12 -0.47
CA LEU A 263 -28.85 -7.30 -1.94
C LEU A 263 -30.14 -7.96 -2.43
N PRO A 264 -30.60 -7.69 -3.67
CA PRO A 264 -31.67 -8.46 -4.30
C PRO A 264 -31.32 -9.95 -4.40
N SER A 265 -32.30 -10.84 -4.21
CA SER A 265 -32.12 -12.30 -4.31
C SER A 265 -32.58 -12.88 -5.64
N LYS A 266 -31.85 -13.86 -6.18
CA LYS A 266 -32.28 -14.70 -7.32
C LYS A 266 -33.59 -15.46 -7.05
N SER A 267 -33.92 -15.70 -5.77
CA SER A 267 -35.16 -16.37 -5.36
C SER A 267 -36.33 -15.40 -5.13
N GLY A 268 -36.09 -14.09 -5.31
CA GLY A 268 -37.01 -13.01 -4.99
C GLY A 268 -36.82 -12.48 -3.55
N GLY A 269 -37.07 -11.18 -3.35
CA GLY A 269 -36.82 -10.50 -2.07
C GLY A 269 -35.39 -10.01 -1.92
N THR A 270 -34.90 -9.90 -0.67
CA THR A 270 -33.55 -9.46 -0.34
C THR A 270 -32.80 -10.49 0.49
N ILE A 271 -31.49 -10.53 0.35
CA ILE A 271 -30.56 -11.25 1.21
C ILE A 271 -29.68 -10.25 1.95
N THR A 272 -29.45 -10.51 3.24
CA THR A 272 -28.52 -9.74 4.06
C THR A 272 -27.27 -10.58 4.33
N MET A 273 -26.11 -9.96 4.20
CA MET A 273 -24.81 -10.55 4.50
C MET A 273 -23.84 -9.53 5.08
N ASP A 274 -22.93 -10.01 5.92
CA ASP A 274 -21.78 -9.27 6.40
C ASP A 274 -20.97 -8.77 5.19
N GLY A 275 -20.66 -7.48 5.17
CA GLY A 275 -20.05 -6.85 4.01
C GLY A 275 -18.54 -7.12 3.86
N LYS A 276 -17.91 -7.72 4.87
CA LYS A 276 -16.52 -8.21 4.84
C LYS A 276 -16.44 -9.63 4.30
N LYS A 277 -17.37 -10.49 4.70
CA LYS A 277 -17.33 -11.92 4.37
C LYS A 277 -18.09 -12.29 3.09
N LEU A 278 -19.18 -11.57 2.78
CA LEU A 278 -20.01 -11.76 1.59
C LEU A 278 -20.46 -13.22 1.35
N GLU A 279 -20.79 -13.94 2.42
CA GLU A 279 -20.99 -15.41 2.41
C GLU A 279 -22.11 -15.91 1.48
N LYS A 280 -23.07 -15.05 1.13
CA LYS A 280 -24.26 -15.38 0.32
C LYS A 280 -24.28 -14.68 -1.04
N LEU A 281 -23.14 -14.18 -1.51
CA LEU A 281 -23.09 -13.40 -2.76
C LEU A 281 -23.58 -14.19 -3.98
N ASP A 282 -23.45 -15.51 -3.98
CA ASP A 282 -23.94 -16.40 -5.04
C ASP A 282 -25.48 -16.46 -5.14
N GLU A 283 -26.20 -16.08 -4.08
CA GLU A 283 -27.66 -15.94 -4.06
C GLU A 283 -28.15 -14.58 -4.59
N ALA A 284 -27.25 -13.59 -4.78
CA ALA A 284 -27.59 -12.23 -5.18
C ALA A 284 -27.95 -12.10 -6.66
N ASP A 285 -28.97 -11.30 -7.00
CA ASP A 285 -29.37 -10.98 -8.38
C ASP A 285 -28.99 -9.54 -8.73
N LEU A 286 -27.77 -9.35 -9.25
CA LEU A 286 -27.24 -8.04 -9.63
C LEU A 286 -27.50 -7.69 -11.11
N THR A 287 -28.43 -8.37 -11.77
CA THR A 287 -28.70 -8.18 -13.21
C THR A 287 -29.48 -6.90 -13.51
N ASP A 288 -30.20 -6.35 -12.53
CA ASP A 288 -30.90 -5.06 -12.63
C ASP A 288 -29.98 -3.90 -12.23
N PRO A 289 -29.50 -3.06 -13.17
CA PRO A 289 -28.60 -1.96 -12.87
C PRO A 289 -29.23 -0.88 -11.98
N ASP A 290 -30.55 -0.80 -11.88
CA ASP A 290 -31.22 0.16 -10.99
C ASP A 290 -31.47 -0.38 -9.58
N ASN A 291 -31.16 -1.66 -9.33
CA ASN A 291 -31.30 -2.31 -8.03
C ASN A 291 -30.04 -3.09 -7.67
N GLN A 292 -29.01 -2.40 -7.21
CA GLN A 292 -27.71 -2.99 -6.85
C GLN A 292 -27.53 -3.18 -5.33
N GLY A 293 -28.58 -2.95 -4.54
CA GLY A 293 -28.60 -3.16 -3.08
C GLY A 293 -28.24 -1.94 -2.24
N ILE A 294 -28.30 -2.11 -0.92
CA ILE A 294 -28.03 -1.08 0.10
C ILE A 294 -26.96 -1.58 1.06
N MET A 295 -25.96 -0.75 1.32
CA MET A 295 -24.98 -0.97 2.37
C MET A 295 -25.35 -0.17 3.62
N THR A 296 -25.18 -0.78 4.78
CA THR A 296 -25.32 -0.14 6.10
C THR A 296 -23.98 -0.21 6.80
N VAL A 297 -23.45 0.91 7.28
CA VAL A 297 -22.18 1.03 8.00
C VAL A 297 -22.46 1.53 9.41
N HIS A 298 -22.03 0.76 10.41
CA HIS A 298 -22.12 1.13 11.82
C HIS A 298 -20.79 1.72 12.27
N ILE A 299 -20.83 2.91 12.87
CA ILE A 299 -19.63 3.65 13.26
C ILE A 299 -19.44 3.70 14.78
N ARG A 300 -18.20 3.91 15.20
CA ARG A 300 -17.81 4.01 16.60
C ARG A 300 -18.31 5.31 17.24
N GLU A 301 -18.71 5.24 18.50
CA GLU A 301 -19.06 6.40 19.33
C GLU A 301 -17.83 7.03 20.00
N GLY A 302 -17.90 8.31 20.38
CA GLY A 302 -16.88 8.96 21.20
C GLY A 302 -15.59 9.35 20.47
N ILE A 303 -15.61 9.40 19.13
CA ILE A 303 -14.53 9.97 18.34
C ILE A 303 -14.79 11.47 18.18
N ASP A 304 -13.83 12.31 18.52
CA ASP A 304 -13.97 13.76 18.44
C ASP A 304 -13.02 14.38 17.40
N PHE A 305 -13.54 15.37 16.69
CA PHE A 305 -12.78 16.26 15.80
C PHE A 305 -12.14 17.41 16.58
N TYR A 306 -10.91 17.74 16.21
CA TYR A 306 -10.12 18.82 16.78
C TYR A 306 -9.46 19.67 15.69
N ARG A 307 -9.10 20.90 16.07
CA ARG A 307 -8.24 21.79 15.31
C ARG A 307 -7.48 22.73 16.24
N SER A 308 -6.42 23.36 15.73
CA SER A 308 -5.83 24.51 16.40
C SER A 308 -6.51 25.82 15.96
N VAL A 309 -6.73 26.72 16.92
CA VAL A 309 -7.14 28.11 16.69
C VAL A 309 -6.27 29.00 17.56
N ASP A 310 -5.50 29.89 16.93
CA ASP A 310 -4.57 30.79 17.61
C ASP A 310 -3.57 30.07 18.55
N GLY A 311 -3.16 28.85 18.18
CA GLY A 311 -2.24 28.01 18.96
C GLY A 311 -2.91 27.18 20.06
N GLU A 312 -4.21 27.32 20.27
CA GLU A 312 -4.96 26.56 21.26
C GLU A 312 -5.72 25.41 20.61
N LEU A 313 -5.73 24.26 21.29
CA LEU A 313 -6.49 23.08 20.87
C LEU A 313 -7.99 23.30 21.11
N VAL A 314 -8.80 23.19 20.05
CA VAL A 314 -10.24 23.37 20.10
C VAL A 314 -10.94 22.09 19.64
N ARG A 315 -11.77 21.54 20.53
CA ARG A 315 -12.72 20.47 20.19
C ARG A 315 -13.82 21.06 19.32
N ILE A 316 -14.00 20.53 18.12
CA ILE A 316 -15.04 20.94 17.17
C ILE A 316 -16.37 20.29 17.54
N GLY A 317 -16.36 18.96 17.65
CA GLY A 317 -17.55 18.14 17.83
C GLY A 317 -17.23 16.66 17.73
N GLU A 318 -18.24 15.83 17.99
CA GLU A 318 -18.13 14.37 17.82
C GLU A 318 -18.30 13.99 16.35
N LEU A 319 -17.54 13.02 15.87
CA LEU A 319 -17.70 12.37 14.57
C LEU A 319 -18.94 11.48 14.61
N THR A 320 -19.89 11.75 13.70
CA THR A 320 -21.16 11.03 13.59
C THR A 320 -21.37 10.46 12.19
N ALA A 321 -22.45 9.70 11.99
CA ALA A 321 -22.79 9.17 10.68
C ALA A 321 -23.11 10.26 9.66
N GLU A 322 -23.51 11.46 10.11
CA GLU A 322 -23.67 12.62 9.23
C GLU A 322 -22.34 13.07 8.63
N ASP A 323 -21.25 13.05 9.41
CA ASP A 323 -19.91 13.39 8.94
C ASP A 323 -19.39 12.35 7.95
N VAL A 324 -19.67 11.06 8.20
CA VAL A 324 -19.35 9.98 7.25
C VAL A 324 -20.09 10.18 5.94
N ALA A 325 -21.42 10.33 5.98
CA ALA A 325 -22.22 10.53 4.78
C ALA A 325 -21.77 11.78 3.99
N TRP A 326 -21.53 12.89 4.69
CA TRP A 326 -21.02 14.12 4.09
C TRP A 326 -19.65 13.92 3.43
N SER A 327 -18.72 13.27 4.11
CA SER A 327 -17.34 13.07 3.62
C SER A 327 -17.30 12.26 2.33
N PHE A 328 -18.11 11.20 2.19
CA PHE A 328 -18.21 10.41 0.95
C PHE A 328 -18.93 11.16 -0.17
N ASN A 329 -19.97 11.92 0.16
CA ASN A 329 -20.68 12.73 -0.82
C ASN A 329 -19.77 13.82 -1.41
N ASP A 330 -19.01 14.54 -0.57
CA ASP A 330 -18.00 15.51 -1.00
C ASP A 330 -16.85 14.82 -1.75
N ALA A 331 -16.40 13.65 -1.33
CA ALA A 331 -15.31 12.94 -2.02
C ALA A 331 -15.64 12.52 -3.45
N GLY A 332 -16.92 12.33 -3.78
CA GLY A 332 -17.34 12.11 -5.17
C GLY A 332 -18.63 11.31 -5.36
N SER A 333 -19.26 10.78 -4.30
CA SER A 333 -20.54 10.05 -4.47
C SER A 333 -21.66 10.93 -5.05
N GLU A 334 -21.61 12.24 -4.79
CA GLU A 334 -22.50 13.26 -5.38
C GLU A 334 -21.83 14.16 -6.42
N ASP A 335 -20.49 14.28 -6.40
CA ASP A 335 -19.75 15.22 -7.26
C ASP A 335 -18.77 14.50 -8.20
N THR A 336 -19.10 14.47 -9.48
CA THR A 336 -18.29 13.87 -10.55
C THR A 336 -17.09 14.73 -10.93
N ASN A 337 -16.97 15.94 -10.39
CA ASN A 337 -15.84 16.86 -10.61
C ASN A 337 -14.79 16.81 -9.50
N SER A 338 -14.96 15.93 -8.51
CA SER A 338 -14.00 15.72 -7.43
C SER A 338 -12.59 15.55 -7.96
N ALA A 339 -11.59 16.21 -7.38
CA ALA A 339 -10.18 16.02 -7.74
C ALA A 339 -9.53 14.82 -7.01
N HIS A 340 -10.30 14.14 -6.17
CA HIS A 340 -9.87 13.14 -5.20
C HIS A 340 -9.56 11.77 -5.81
N SER A 341 -8.53 11.71 -6.65
CA SER A 341 -7.81 10.50 -7.09
C SER A 341 -8.64 9.19 -7.06
N ASN A 342 -8.44 8.24 -6.12
CA ASN A 342 -9.26 7.02 -6.08
C ASN A 342 -10.65 7.27 -5.50
N SER A 343 -10.81 8.11 -4.48
CA SER A 343 -12.14 8.30 -3.88
C SER A 343 -13.16 9.03 -4.75
N SER A 344 -12.76 9.67 -5.85
CA SER A 344 -13.73 10.10 -6.86
C SER A 344 -14.46 8.91 -7.51
N GLN A 345 -13.90 7.69 -7.42
CA GLN A 345 -14.56 6.43 -7.80
C GLN A 345 -15.73 6.10 -6.87
N ALA A 346 -15.87 6.77 -5.72
CA ALA A 346 -17.07 6.65 -4.89
C ALA A 346 -18.34 6.96 -5.70
N TYR A 347 -18.26 7.77 -6.76
CA TYR A 347 -19.36 7.94 -7.69
C TYR A 347 -19.76 6.62 -8.38
N GLU A 348 -18.78 5.84 -8.85
CA GLU A 348 -18.99 4.59 -9.58
C GLU A 348 -19.69 3.54 -8.72
N TYR A 349 -19.37 3.53 -7.42
CA TYR A 349 -19.85 2.52 -6.48
C TYR A 349 -21.15 2.95 -5.82
N TYR A 350 -21.29 4.24 -5.52
CA TYR A 350 -22.27 4.72 -4.55
C TYR A 350 -23.15 5.83 -5.11
N GLN A 351 -24.43 5.72 -4.76
CA GLN A 351 -25.35 6.86 -4.75
C GLN A 351 -25.05 7.73 -3.53
N PRO A 352 -25.75 8.87 -3.35
CA PRO A 352 -25.55 9.68 -2.16
C PRO A 352 -25.76 8.89 -0.86
N TRP A 353 -24.83 9.06 0.06
CA TRP A 353 -24.89 8.51 1.40
C TRP A 353 -25.85 9.34 2.27
N TRP A 354 -26.46 8.69 3.25
CA TRP A 354 -27.25 9.35 4.30
C TRP A 354 -26.98 8.76 5.68
N ALA A 355 -27.21 9.56 6.73
CA ALA A 355 -27.25 9.08 8.09
C ALA A 355 -28.66 8.59 8.42
N GLU A 356 -28.80 7.30 8.77
CA GLU A 356 -30.07 6.74 9.24
C GLU A 356 -30.34 7.17 10.71
N ASP A 357 -29.27 7.17 11.50
CA ASP A 357 -29.24 7.69 12.87
C ASP A 357 -27.83 8.25 13.19
N ARG A 358 -27.57 8.56 14.46
CA ARG A 358 -26.30 9.18 14.89
C ARG A 358 -25.06 8.34 14.55
N TYR A 359 -25.17 7.02 14.52
CA TYR A 359 -24.04 6.09 14.37
C TYR A 359 -24.23 5.04 13.27
N THR A 360 -25.24 5.24 12.41
CA THR A 360 -25.51 4.37 11.27
C THR A 360 -25.58 5.19 9.99
N ALA A 361 -24.60 5.00 9.10
CA ALA A 361 -24.59 5.56 7.75
C ALA A 361 -25.07 4.51 6.75
N LYS A 362 -25.80 4.91 5.72
CA LYS A 362 -26.31 4.03 4.68
C LYS A 362 -26.06 4.59 3.30
N VAL A 363 -25.97 3.69 2.32
CA VAL A 363 -25.82 4.05 0.92
C VAL A 363 -26.44 3.01 0.00
N LYS A 364 -27.03 3.48 -1.10
CA LYS A 364 -27.43 2.60 -2.21
C LYS A 364 -26.25 2.40 -3.14
N ALA A 365 -25.99 1.16 -3.53
CA ALA A 365 -25.02 0.91 -4.59
C ALA A 365 -25.53 1.52 -5.89
N ARG A 366 -24.64 2.24 -6.59
CA ARG A 366 -24.81 2.54 -8.01
C ARG A 366 -24.40 1.34 -8.85
N ALA A 367 -23.28 0.73 -8.49
CA ALA A 367 -22.85 -0.57 -8.99
C ALA A 367 -22.25 -1.36 -7.83
N PHE A 368 -22.76 -2.54 -7.55
CA PHE A 368 -22.20 -3.38 -6.50
C PHE A 368 -20.77 -3.78 -6.85
N GLN A 369 -19.87 -3.60 -5.88
CA GLN A 369 -18.48 -4.04 -5.94
C GLN A 369 -18.14 -4.63 -4.57
N ALA A 370 -17.68 -5.89 -4.56
CA ALA A 370 -17.39 -6.63 -3.34
C ALA A 370 -16.42 -5.87 -2.41
N ASP A 371 -15.37 -5.30 -3.00
CA ASP A 371 -14.29 -4.60 -2.28
C ASP A 371 -14.48 -3.06 -2.30
N GLY A 372 -15.66 -2.56 -2.72
CA GLY A 372 -15.86 -1.13 -3.02
C GLY A 372 -15.72 -0.21 -1.81
N LEU A 373 -16.06 -0.68 -0.60
CA LEU A 373 -15.90 0.13 0.62
C LEU A 373 -14.43 0.20 1.00
N GLN A 374 -13.70 -0.90 0.85
CA GLN A 374 -12.26 -0.97 1.08
C GLN A 374 -11.53 -0.06 0.10
N ASP A 375 -11.87 -0.13 -1.19
CA ASP A 375 -11.24 0.68 -2.24
C ASP A 375 -11.42 2.18 -2.01
N ALA A 376 -12.62 2.61 -1.57
CA ALA A 376 -12.93 4.02 -1.38
C ALA A 376 -12.51 4.57 0.00
N SER A 377 -12.40 3.73 1.03
CA SER A 377 -12.36 4.20 2.42
C SER A 377 -11.26 3.64 3.30
N SER A 378 -10.44 2.72 2.77
CA SER A 378 -9.33 2.15 3.52
C SER A 378 -8.05 2.95 3.32
N MET A 379 -7.29 3.20 4.38
CA MET A 379 -5.94 3.79 4.28
C MET A 379 -4.94 2.96 3.47
N CYS A 380 -5.29 1.71 3.13
CA CYS A 380 -4.55 0.96 2.13
C CYS A 380 -4.58 1.58 0.73
N GLN A 381 -5.61 2.37 0.45
CA GLN A 381 -5.81 3.06 -0.82
C GLN A 381 -5.84 4.58 -0.54
N ASP A 382 -6.10 5.38 -1.58
CA ASP A 382 -6.47 6.78 -1.35
C ASP A 382 -7.86 6.79 -0.70
N ALA A 383 -7.92 6.90 0.63
CA ALA A 383 -9.15 6.84 1.41
C ALA A 383 -9.92 8.16 1.36
N VAL A 384 -11.25 8.08 1.44
CA VAL A 384 -12.07 9.19 1.94
C VAL A 384 -11.72 9.45 3.40
N TRP A 385 -11.12 10.61 3.68
CA TRP A 385 -10.82 11.02 5.04
C TRP A 385 -12.06 11.63 5.70
N MET A 386 -12.29 11.30 6.97
CA MET A 386 -13.42 11.83 7.72
C MET A 386 -13.19 13.31 8.03
N GLN A 387 -14.11 14.15 7.58
CA GLN A 387 -14.10 15.60 7.75
C GLN A 387 -15.26 16.03 8.66
N SER A 388 -15.15 17.20 9.29
CA SER A 388 -16.23 17.73 10.12
C SER A 388 -17.24 18.50 9.28
N ARG A 389 -18.46 17.97 9.16
CA ARG A 389 -19.58 18.67 8.51
C ARG A 389 -19.92 19.96 9.24
N GLN A 390 -19.94 19.92 10.58
CA GLN A 390 -20.21 21.09 11.41
C GLN A 390 -19.24 22.24 11.08
N LEU A 391 -17.95 21.95 11.01
CA LEU A 391 -16.95 22.97 10.69
C LEU A 391 -17.15 23.54 9.28
N PHE A 392 -17.51 22.69 8.32
CA PHE A 392 -17.85 23.13 6.98
C PHE A 392 -19.07 24.05 6.98
N ASP A 393 -20.14 23.72 7.70
CA ASP A 393 -21.34 24.55 7.79
C ASP A 393 -21.05 25.92 8.44
N GLU A 394 -20.10 25.97 9.39
CA GLU A 394 -19.67 27.21 10.06
C GLU A 394 -18.81 28.12 9.17
N LEU A 395 -17.89 27.55 8.38
CA LEU A 395 -16.90 28.30 7.61
C LEU A 395 -17.26 28.46 6.11
N GLY A 396 -18.12 27.60 5.59
CA GLY A 396 -18.48 27.48 4.18
C GLY A 396 -17.47 26.73 3.30
N ASP A 397 -16.20 26.64 3.72
CA ASP A 397 -15.17 25.84 3.07
C ASP A 397 -14.07 25.47 4.09
N THR A 398 -13.60 24.23 4.06
CA THR A 398 -12.55 23.71 4.96
C THR A 398 -11.23 23.43 4.24
N PHE A 399 -11.12 23.71 2.94
CA PHE A 399 -9.99 23.26 2.13
C PHE A 399 -8.61 23.55 2.72
N LEU A 400 -8.36 24.77 3.21
CA LEU A 400 -7.08 25.16 3.84
C LEU A 400 -7.16 25.23 5.37
N VAL A 401 -8.08 24.49 5.98
CA VAL A 401 -8.36 24.54 7.41
C VAL A 401 -8.03 23.18 8.03
N PRO A 402 -6.83 23.02 8.61
CA PRO A 402 -6.45 21.78 9.25
C PRO A 402 -7.40 21.40 10.39
N HIS A 403 -7.97 20.20 10.29
CA HIS A 403 -8.86 19.63 11.29
C HIS A 403 -8.95 18.11 11.11
N GLY A 404 -9.28 17.39 12.17
CA GLY A 404 -9.44 15.95 12.05
C GLY A 404 -9.59 15.25 13.39
N SER A 405 -9.71 13.93 13.33
CA SER A 405 -9.95 13.07 14.48
C SER A 405 -8.70 12.27 14.90
N GLY A 406 -7.60 12.39 14.15
CA GLY A 406 -6.38 11.61 14.37
C GLY A 406 -5.60 11.99 15.62
N PRO A 407 -4.49 11.28 15.90
CA PRO A 407 -3.65 11.49 17.09
C PRO A 407 -2.88 12.81 17.10
N PHE A 408 -2.75 13.50 15.96
CA PHE A 408 -2.01 14.75 15.86
C PHE A 408 -2.88 15.89 15.33
N VAL A 409 -2.72 17.09 15.89
CA VAL A 409 -3.45 18.29 15.49
C VAL A 409 -2.47 19.31 14.94
N VAL A 410 -2.73 19.74 13.71
CA VAL A 410 -1.86 20.69 12.99
C VAL A 410 -2.07 22.12 13.51
N HIS A 411 -0.99 22.78 13.88
CA HIS A 411 -0.94 24.21 14.19
C HIS A 411 -0.66 25.06 12.97
N GLU A 412 0.36 24.67 12.20
CA GLU A 412 0.79 25.39 11.00
C GLU A 412 1.18 24.38 9.92
N TRP A 413 0.77 24.65 8.68
CA TRP A 413 1.20 23.90 7.51
C TRP A 413 1.60 24.89 6.43
N LEU A 414 2.90 25.02 6.23
CA LEU A 414 3.49 25.77 5.12
C LEU A 414 3.76 24.79 3.98
N ALA A 415 2.93 24.89 2.93
CA ALA A 415 3.01 24.01 1.79
C ALA A 415 4.42 23.98 1.19
N ALA A 416 4.90 22.77 0.88
CA ALA A 416 6.24 22.51 0.37
C ALA A 416 7.42 22.95 1.27
N GLU A 417 7.17 23.20 2.56
CA GLU A 417 8.19 23.65 3.51
C GLU A 417 8.15 22.84 4.82
N ARG A 418 7.09 23.02 5.62
CA ARG A 418 7.00 22.42 6.96
C ARG A 418 5.57 22.24 7.47
N ILE A 419 5.38 21.26 8.36
CA ILE A 419 4.17 21.06 9.15
C ILE A 419 4.56 21.03 10.62
N GLU A 420 3.85 21.78 11.45
CA GLU A 420 3.99 21.76 12.91
C GLU A 420 2.69 21.25 13.51
N ALA A 421 2.76 20.13 14.24
CA ALA A 421 1.61 19.49 14.87
C ALA A 421 1.89 19.13 16.33
N GLU A 422 0.85 19.16 17.15
CA GLU A 422 0.87 18.70 18.53
C GLU A 422 0.18 17.33 18.66
N SER A 423 0.70 16.50 19.57
CA SER A 423 0.06 15.22 19.90
C SER A 423 -1.13 15.40 20.83
N ARG A 424 -2.18 14.63 20.61
CA ARG A 424 -3.31 14.52 21.54
C ARG A 424 -2.93 13.66 22.76
N VAL A 425 -3.60 13.94 23.88
CA VAL A 425 -3.46 13.19 25.14
C VAL A 425 -4.69 12.33 25.46
N ASP A 426 -5.74 12.48 24.68
CA ASP A 426 -7.05 11.88 24.85
C ASP A 426 -7.51 11.15 23.57
N HIS A 427 -6.59 10.80 22.69
CA HIS A 427 -6.93 10.13 21.44
C HIS A 427 -7.48 8.72 21.72
N TRP A 428 -8.53 8.36 20.96
CA TRP A 428 -9.35 7.17 21.21
C TRP A 428 -8.63 5.85 20.91
N ARG A 429 -7.58 5.87 20.07
CA ARG A 429 -6.79 4.69 19.69
C ARG A 429 -5.50 4.56 20.50
N ALA A 430 -4.63 5.55 20.37
CA ALA A 430 -3.33 5.61 21.04
C ALA A 430 -2.85 7.06 21.15
N ASN A 431 -2.09 7.34 22.21
CA ASN A 431 -1.48 8.64 22.48
C ASN A 431 0.04 8.55 22.32
N ALA A 432 0.64 9.57 21.71
CA ALA A 432 2.08 9.63 21.52
C ALA A 432 2.84 9.88 22.84
N ALA A 433 4.06 9.35 22.93
CA ALA A 433 4.94 9.56 24.09
C ALA A 433 5.69 10.91 24.09
N PHE A 434 5.47 11.74 23.06
CA PHE A 434 6.15 13.02 22.83
C PHE A 434 5.14 14.16 22.62
N GLU A 435 5.63 15.40 22.64
CA GLU A 435 4.77 16.58 22.58
C GLU A 435 4.47 16.97 21.14
N ASN A 436 5.51 17.25 20.36
CA ASN A 436 5.37 17.88 19.04
C ASN A 436 5.92 16.97 17.94
N LEU A 437 5.26 17.01 16.79
CA LEU A 437 5.69 16.39 15.55
C LEU A 437 5.92 17.48 14.50
N ILE A 438 7.14 17.55 13.97
CA ILE A 438 7.48 18.50 12.91
C ILE A 438 7.85 17.72 11.66
N PHE A 439 7.16 17.99 10.57
CA PHE A 439 7.54 17.50 9.25
C PHE A 439 8.28 18.60 8.49
N VAL A 440 9.41 18.27 7.88
CA VAL A 440 10.19 19.19 7.03
C VAL A 440 10.37 18.56 5.65
N GLN A 441 10.15 19.36 4.61
CA GLN A 441 10.42 18.93 3.25
C GLN A 441 11.87 19.23 2.85
N ALA A 442 12.55 18.20 2.34
CA ALA A 442 13.83 18.34 1.67
C ALA A 442 13.86 17.43 0.43
N ASN A 443 13.82 18.04 -0.76
CA ASN A 443 13.65 17.30 -2.02
C ASN A 443 14.84 16.37 -2.33
N GLU A 444 16.07 16.80 -2.05
CA GLU A 444 17.28 16.03 -2.37
C GLU A 444 17.53 14.92 -1.34
N ALA A 445 17.62 13.66 -1.80
CA ALA A 445 17.80 12.52 -0.90
C ALA A 445 19.09 12.59 -0.06
N GLN A 446 20.19 13.08 -0.65
CA GLN A 446 21.47 13.27 0.04
C GLN A 446 21.36 14.37 1.11
N GLN A 447 20.54 15.40 0.89
CA GLN A 447 20.26 16.41 1.90
C GLN A 447 19.55 15.80 3.11
N ARG A 448 18.54 14.94 2.88
CA ARG A 448 17.82 14.23 3.95
C ARG A 448 18.75 13.31 4.75
N SER A 449 19.61 12.53 4.08
CA SER A 449 20.65 11.73 4.73
C SER A 449 21.56 12.58 5.64
N ALA A 450 21.97 13.76 5.17
CA ALA A 450 22.82 14.67 5.95
C ALA A 450 22.09 15.28 7.15
N MET A 451 20.79 15.58 7.03
CA MET A 451 19.98 16.07 8.15
C MET A 451 19.87 15.02 9.25
N LEU A 452 19.63 13.75 8.89
CA LEU A 452 19.66 12.64 9.85
C LEU A 452 21.02 12.51 10.54
N GLN A 453 22.11 12.53 9.75
CA GLN A 453 23.47 12.40 10.28
C GLN A 453 23.86 13.53 11.25
N THR A 454 23.37 14.74 11.02
CA THR A 454 23.71 15.93 11.83
C THR A 454 22.80 16.11 13.05
N GLY A 455 21.75 15.28 13.21
CA GLY A 455 20.72 15.45 14.23
C GLY A 455 19.76 16.60 13.94
N ALA A 456 19.76 17.15 12.71
CA ALA A 456 18.73 18.07 12.25
C ALA A 456 17.40 17.36 11.92
N ALA A 457 17.43 16.02 11.82
CA ALA A 457 16.28 15.15 11.71
C ALA A 457 16.42 14.00 12.71
N ASP A 458 15.31 13.61 13.33
CA ASP A 458 15.22 12.39 14.13
C ASP A 458 14.87 11.19 13.25
N ILE A 459 14.06 11.43 12.22
CA ILE A 459 13.60 10.46 11.22
C ILE A 459 13.77 11.07 9.84
N ALA A 460 14.27 10.32 8.86
CA ALA A 460 14.39 10.80 7.48
C ALA A 460 14.24 9.68 6.44
N MET A 461 13.59 9.98 5.31
CA MET A 461 13.70 9.15 4.10
C MET A 461 15.10 9.30 3.51
N ALA A 462 16.01 8.37 3.81
CA ALA A 462 17.41 8.50 3.40
C ALA A 462 17.63 8.15 1.93
N SER A 463 18.75 8.62 1.38
CA SER A 463 19.24 8.11 0.10
C SER A 463 19.67 6.65 0.25
N ILE A 464 19.22 5.81 -0.68
CA ILE A 464 19.60 4.39 -0.76
C ILE A 464 21.14 4.21 -0.81
N GLN A 465 21.86 5.18 -1.36
CA GLN A 465 23.32 5.17 -1.46
C GLN A 465 24.03 5.42 -0.12
N ASP A 466 23.34 6.07 0.83
CA ASP A 466 23.89 6.43 2.15
C ASP A 466 23.58 5.39 3.23
N VAL A 467 22.58 4.53 3.04
CA VAL A 467 22.06 3.61 4.07
C VAL A 467 23.17 2.76 4.69
N GLY A 468 23.96 2.04 3.88
CA GLY A 468 25.01 1.17 4.41
C GLY A 468 26.11 1.91 5.19
N ARG A 469 26.31 3.20 4.93
CA ARG A 469 27.22 4.06 5.72
C ARG A 469 26.55 4.50 7.02
N LEU A 470 25.30 4.95 6.96
CA LEU A 470 24.54 5.40 8.14
C LEU A 470 24.29 4.26 9.14
N GLU A 471 24.04 3.03 8.67
CA GLU A 471 23.97 1.84 9.52
C GLU A 471 25.28 1.61 10.29
N GLN A 472 26.44 1.79 9.64
CA GLN A 472 27.75 1.68 10.30
C GLN A 472 27.99 2.81 11.32
N GLU A 473 27.32 3.94 11.15
CA GLU A 473 27.34 5.07 12.09
C GLU A 473 26.33 4.88 13.25
N GLY A 474 25.52 3.81 13.22
CA GLY A 474 24.61 3.43 14.31
C GLY A 474 23.16 3.83 14.09
N PHE A 475 22.80 4.43 12.96
CA PHE A 475 21.41 4.69 12.60
C PHE A 475 20.67 3.39 12.30
N GLN A 476 19.37 3.36 12.59
CA GLN A 476 18.51 2.23 12.28
C GLN A 476 17.61 2.57 11.09
N PHE A 477 17.28 1.55 10.29
CA PHE A 477 16.46 1.71 9.10
C PHE A 477 15.29 0.74 9.11
N HIS A 478 14.15 1.25 8.69
CA HIS A 478 13.02 0.44 8.30
C HIS A 478 12.88 0.49 6.77
N GLU A 479 12.59 -0.67 6.19
CA GLU A 479 11.80 -0.71 4.97
C GLU A 479 10.41 -0.29 5.41
N GLY A 480 10.02 0.97 5.16
CA GLY A 480 8.71 1.46 5.59
C GLY A 480 7.64 0.51 5.07
N LEU A 481 6.66 0.17 5.92
CA LEU A 481 5.55 -0.67 5.49
C LEU A 481 4.92 0.01 4.29
N ASP A 482 4.70 -0.76 3.22
CA ASP A 482 4.15 -0.22 1.96
C ASP A 482 5.09 0.62 1.09
N THR A 483 6.41 0.60 1.36
CA THR A 483 7.35 1.46 0.66
C THR A 483 8.33 0.78 -0.30
N ILE A 484 8.18 -0.51 -0.58
CA ILE A 484 8.69 -1.05 -1.84
C ILE A 484 7.57 -0.86 -2.84
N ASN A 485 7.72 0.08 -3.77
CA ASN A 485 6.81 0.24 -4.92
C ASN A 485 7.60 0.01 -6.21
N GLY A 486 6.93 -0.56 -7.20
CA GLY A 486 7.48 -0.64 -8.55
C GLY A 486 7.52 0.75 -9.18
N ASN A 487 8.56 1.02 -9.96
CA ASN A 487 8.52 2.12 -10.92
C ASN A 487 7.86 1.60 -12.19
N PHE A 488 6.70 2.18 -12.51
CA PHE A 488 5.92 1.85 -13.70
C PHE A 488 5.90 3.01 -14.66
N MET A 489 5.96 2.69 -15.95
CA MET A 489 5.88 3.65 -17.02
C MET A 489 4.53 3.53 -17.73
N TYR A 490 3.96 4.68 -18.06
CA TYR A 490 2.68 4.82 -18.75
C TYR A 490 2.89 5.57 -20.06
N PHE A 491 2.33 5.04 -21.15
CA PHE A 491 2.39 5.68 -22.47
C PHE A 491 1.19 6.62 -22.67
N ALA A 492 1.19 7.75 -21.95
CA ALA A 492 0.10 8.72 -21.97
C ALA A 492 -0.24 9.22 -23.38
N GLY A 493 -1.51 9.59 -23.56
CA GLY A 493 -2.06 10.11 -24.82
C GLY A 493 -2.84 9.07 -25.62
N ASN A 494 -2.78 7.79 -25.24
CA ASN A 494 -3.65 6.73 -25.77
C ASN A 494 -5.05 6.81 -25.10
N ASN A 495 -5.76 7.92 -25.33
CA ASN A 495 -7.13 8.14 -24.90
C ASN A 495 -8.09 7.75 -26.02
N TRP A 496 -8.35 6.45 -26.15
CA TRP A 496 -9.18 5.82 -27.18
C TRP A 496 -10.67 5.76 -26.83
N ALA A 497 -11.08 6.25 -25.66
CA ALA A 497 -12.49 6.40 -25.33
C ALA A 497 -13.10 7.59 -26.09
N PHE A 498 -14.13 7.31 -26.90
CA PHE A 498 -14.89 8.36 -27.58
C PHE A 498 -16.36 8.39 -27.19
N GLN A 499 -16.79 7.74 -26.11
CA GLN A 499 -18.17 7.83 -25.61
C GLN A 499 -18.19 7.54 -24.11
N TYR A 500 -19.08 8.20 -23.37
CA TYR A 500 -19.38 7.79 -21.99
C TYR A 500 -20.02 6.39 -21.94
N PRO A 501 -19.73 5.58 -20.91
CA PRO A 501 -20.22 4.22 -20.87
C PRO A 501 -21.76 4.11 -20.80
N PRO A 502 -22.37 3.10 -21.44
CA PRO A 502 -23.79 2.81 -21.32
C PRO A 502 -24.21 2.60 -19.85
N ASN A 503 -25.39 3.11 -19.46
CA ASN A 503 -25.94 3.08 -18.09
C ASN A 503 -25.16 3.86 -17.02
N SER A 504 -24.11 4.59 -17.42
CA SER A 504 -23.48 5.54 -16.52
C SER A 504 -24.44 6.68 -16.19
N LYS A 505 -24.70 6.90 -14.89
CA LYS A 505 -25.51 8.04 -14.41
C LYS A 505 -24.74 9.37 -14.44
N LEU A 506 -23.47 9.36 -14.89
CA LEU A 506 -22.62 10.55 -15.11
C LEU A 506 -23.26 11.57 -16.06
N GLY A 507 -24.31 11.14 -16.76
CA GLY A 507 -24.95 11.84 -17.85
C GLY A 507 -26.08 12.82 -17.49
N ASP A 508 -26.59 12.90 -16.27
CA ASP A 508 -27.73 13.81 -16.01
C ASP A 508 -27.39 15.31 -16.26
N GLU A 509 -26.09 15.67 -16.31
CA GLU A 509 -25.61 17.01 -16.68
C GLU A 509 -24.85 17.09 -18.04
N ASP A 510 -24.54 15.97 -18.72
CA ASP A 510 -23.81 15.92 -20.02
C ASP A 510 -24.27 14.78 -20.98
N LEU A 511 -25.55 14.40 -20.98
CA LEU A 511 -26.16 13.44 -21.93
C LEU A 511 -26.42 14.04 -23.31
N SER A 512 -25.37 14.49 -23.97
CA SER A 512 -25.48 14.88 -25.37
C SER A 512 -25.37 13.66 -26.32
N GLY A 513 -24.98 12.48 -25.83
CA GLY A 513 -24.68 11.31 -26.67
C GLY A 513 -23.48 11.55 -27.59
N GLN A 514 -22.71 12.59 -27.28
CA GLN A 514 -21.67 13.10 -28.16
C GLN A 514 -20.35 12.37 -27.93
N PRO A 515 -19.56 12.21 -29.00
CA PRO A 515 -18.22 11.70 -28.89
C PRO A 515 -17.33 12.54 -28.00
N VAL A 516 -16.29 11.93 -27.44
CA VAL A 516 -15.25 12.64 -26.69
C VAL A 516 -13.91 12.45 -27.39
N ILE A 517 -13.18 13.53 -27.71
CA ILE A 517 -11.75 13.45 -28.02
C ILE A 517 -11.01 14.26 -26.96
N ARG A 518 -10.09 13.58 -26.28
CA ARG A 518 -9.23 14.21 -25.27
C ARG A 518 -8.14 15.02 -25.94
N GLY A 519 -7.78 16.16 -25.35
CA GLY A 519 -6.73 17.04 -25.89
C GLY A 519 -5.36 16.37 -26.01
N GLY A 520 -5.09 15.34 -25.18
CA GLY A 520 -3.85 14.55 -25.23
C GLY A 520 -3.85 13.45 -26.30
N PHE A 521 -4.96 13.23 -27.01
CA PHE A 521 -5.02 12.26 -28.10
C PHE A 521 -4.43 12.84 -29.39
N LEU A 522 -3.12 12.68 -29.55
CA LEU A 522 -2.34 13.24 -30.66
C LEU A 522 -1.62 12.13 -31.46
N PRO A 523 -2.33 11.27 -32.22
CA PRO A 523 -1.71 10.16 -32.96
C PRO A 523 -0.96 10.65 -34.22
N SER A 524 0.22 11.22 -34.05
CA SER A 524 1.10 11.74 -35.10
C SER A 524 2.51 11.14 -35.04
N ASP A 525 3.37 11.45 -36.01
CA ASP A 525 4.75 10.96 -36.03
C ASP A 525 5.64 11.62 -34.97
N LYS A 526 5.25 12.80 -34.44
CA LYS A 526 5.88 13.43 -33.28
C LYS A 526 5.63 12.66 -31.98
N TYR A 527 4.55 11.87 -31.92
CA TYR A 527 4.16 11.09 -30.74
C TYR A 527 3.97 9.60 -31.11
N PRO A 528 5.05 8.89 -31.48
CA PRO A 528 4.98 7.53 -32.04
C PRO A 528 4.33 6.50 -31.12
N TRP A 529 4.30 6.72 -29.80
CA TRP A 529 3.64 5.83 -28.84
C TRP A 529 2.11 5.95 -28.81
N ILE A 530 1.50 6.93 -29.48
CA ILE A 530 0.04 7.12 -29.51
C ILE A 530 -0.53 6.41 -30.75
N GLY A 531 -1.34 5.37 -30.50
CA GLY A 531 -2.06 4.62 -31.53
C GLY A 531 -3.36 5.32 -31.94
N ASP A 532 -3.91 4.97 -33.11
CA ASP A 532 -5.19 5.52 -33.60
C ASP A 532 -6.12 4.40 -34.07
N PRO A 533 -7.15 4.03 -33.28
CA PRO A 533 -8.01 2.91 -33.63
C PRO A 533 -9.01 3.22 -34.75
N ARG A 534 -9.13 4.48 -35.21
CA ARG A 534 -10.17 4.89 -36.17
C ARG A 534 -9.85 4.44 -37.60
N LEU A 535 -10.74 3.69 -38.23
CA LEU A 535 -10.59 3.15 -39.58
C LEU A 535 -10.63 4.22 -40.67
N ASP A 536 -11.48 5.24 -40.51
CA ASP A 536 -11.56 6.39 -41.44
C ASP A 536 -10.27 7.22 -41.49
N CYS A 537 -9.40 7.03 -40.49
CA CYS A 537 -8.16 7.78 -40.36
C CYS A 537 -6.94 7.05 -40.95
N VAL A 538 -7.18 5.91 -41.60
CA VAL A 538 -6.17 5.15 -42.36
C VAL A 538 -5.81 5.91 -43.64
N GLY A 539 -4.51 6.05 -43.90
CA GLY A 539 -3.98 6.74 -45.09
C GLY A 539 -3.73 8.25 -44.91
N ILE A 540 -3.99 8.80 -43.72
CA ILE A 540 -3.56 10.16 -43.36
C ILE A 540 -2.02 10.22 -43.28
N ASP A 541 -1.43 11.26 -43.87
CA ASP A 541 0.01 11.55 -43.75
C ASP A 541 0.32 12.11 -42.36
N ARG A 542 0.70 11.21 -41.43
CA ARG A 542 1.01 11.50 -40.02
C ARG A 542 2.28 12.34 -39.80
N SER A 543 3.04 12.61 -40.86
CA SER A 543 4.27 13.41 -40.83
C SER A 543 4.02 14.91 -41.10
N ALA A 544 2.83 15.26 -41.61
CA ALA A 544 2.54 16.63 -42.00
C ALA A 544 2.60 17.60 -40.80
N ALA A 545 3.25 18.75 -40.98
CA ALA A 545 3.45 19.73 -39.90
C ALA A 545 2.12 20.26 -39.32
N ALA A 546 1.07 20.33 -40.14
CA ALA A 546 -0.24 20.85 -39.75
C ALA A 546 -1.04 19.91 -38.82
N ILE A 547 -0.59 18.67 -38.61
CA ILE A 547 -1.31 17.68 -37.79
C ILE A 547 -0.53 17.22 -36.56
N GLN A 548 0.75 17.57 -36.42
CA GLN A 548 1.60 17.03 -35.35
C GLN A 548 1.02 17.27 -33.95
N ASP A 549 0.42 18.44 -33.75
CA ASP A 549 -0.19 18.90 -32.49
C ASP A 549 -1.70 19.14 -32.64
N THR A 550 -2.33 18.50 -33.63
CA THR A 550 -3.77 18.60 -33.86
C THR A 550 -4.47 17.51 -33.08
N VAL A 551 -5.40 17.91 -32.22
CA VAL A 551 -6.25 17.01 -31.41
C VAL A 551 -7.00 16.02 -32.31
N GLY A 552 -6.87 14.72 -32.02
CA GLY A 552 -7.39 13.64 -32.86
C GLY A 552 -6.73 13.53 -34.25
N ALA A 553 -5.60 14.20 -34.48
CA ALA A 553 -4.77 14.19 -35.68
C ALA A 553 -5.50 14.40 -37.03
N GLY A 554 -6.58 15.20 -37.05
CA GLY A 554 -7.08 15.86 -38.27
C GLY A 554 -7.84 14.98 -39.27
N CYS A 555 -8.39 13.86 -38.81
CA CYS A 555 -9.24 12.96 -39.60
C CYS A 555 -10.67 13.51 -39.74
N ASP A 556 -11.22 13.49 -40.95
CA ASP A 556 -12.64 13.78 -41.18
C ASP A 556 -13.43 12.52 -40.87
N VAL A 557 -13.99 12.44 -39.67
CA VAL A 557 -14.87 11.36 -39.27
C VAL A 557 -16.30 11.88 -39.46
N PRO A 558 -17.10 11.32 -40.37
CA PRO A 558 -18.49 11.72 -40.55
C PRO A 558 -19.23 11.61 -39.22
N ASN A 559 -20.08 12.61 -38.91
CA ASN A 559 -20.77 12.68 -37.62
C ASN A 559 -19.80 12.70 -36.43
N PHE A 560 -18.70 13.44 -36.58
CA PHE A 560 -17.74 13.73 -35.53
C PHE A 560 -17.24 15.16 -35.73
N SER A 561 -18.01 16.13 -35.26
CA SER A 561 -17.69 17.55 -35.44
C SER A 561 -17.74 18.28 -34.10
N PHE A 562 -16.80 19.20 -33.91
CA PHE A 562 -16.68 19.96 -32.67
C PHE A 562 -16.40 21.43 -32.94
N THR A 563 -16.71 22.26 -31.96
CA THR A 563 -16.41 23.69 -31.92
C THR A 563 -15.43 23.92 -30.78
N ALA A 564 -14.29 24.57 -31.07
CA ALA A 564 -13.39 24.99 -30.01
C ALA A 564 -14.04 26.12 -29.20
N VAL A 565 -14.16 25.93 -27.89
CA VAL A 565 -14.74 26.90 -26.96
C VAL A 565 -13.61 27.63 -26.22
N SER A 566 -12.47 26.95 -26.00
CA SER A 566 -11.23 27.51 -25.46
C SER A 566 -10.00 26.78 -26.03
N ASP A 567 -8.79 27.15 -25.58
CA ASP A 567 -7.55 26.46 -25.98
C ASP A 567 -7.48 25.00 -25.50
N SER A 568 -8.32 24.60 -24.53
CA SER A 568 -8.38 23.26 -23.95
C SER A 568 -9.74 22.57 -24.07
N ASP A 569 -10.80 23.30 -24.42
CA ASP A 569 -12.18 22.82 -24.34
C ASP A 569 -12.86 22.83 -25.72
N PHE A 570 -13.50 21.71 -26.05
CA PHE A 570 -14.20 21.49 -27.31
C PHE A 570 -15.63 21.00 -27.04
N GLU A 571 -16.61 21.58 -27.73
CA GLU A 571 -18.02 21.16 -27.68
C GLU A 571 -18.41 20.45 -28.97
N PHE A 572 -18.97 19.25 -28.89
CA PHE A 572 -19.38 18.43 -30.03
C PHE A 572 -20.76 18.84 -30.56
N THR A 573 -20.97 18.80 -31.88
CA THR A 573 -22.26 19.19 -32.48
C THR A 573 -23.29 18.06 -32.34
N PRO A 574 -24.61 18.35 -32.19
CA PRO A 574 -25.65 17.36 -31.87
C PRO A 574 -25.71 16.06 -32.70
N ASP A 575 -25.16 16.07 -33.92
CA ASP A 575 -25.13 14.92 -34.82
C ASP A 575 -23.92 14.01 -34.57
N SER A 576 -23.03 14.32 -33.62
CA SER A 576 -21.81 13.55 -33.45
C SER A 576 -22.07 12.25 -32.66
N VAL A 577 -21.47 11.13 -33.10
CA VAL A 577 -21.67 9.79 -32.49
C VAL A 577 -20.35 9.21 -31.99
N GLY A 578 -20.33 8.83 -30.70
CA GLY A 578 -19.20 8.26 -29.99
C GLY A 578 -18.77 6.84 -30.42
N PHE A 579 -17.70 6.37 -29.79
CA PHE A 579 -17.17 5.01 -29.90
C PHE A 579 -18.05 4.03 -29.10
N ASP A 580 -18.69 3.11 -29.82
CA ASP A 580 -19.07 1.82 -29.24
C ASP A 580 -17.90 0.87 -29.49
N TYR A 581 -17.39 0.20 -28.45
CA TYR A 581 -16.26 -0.71 -28.62
C TYR A 581 -16.63 -1.94 -29.47
N ASP A 582 -17.93 -2.22 -29.61
CA ASP A 582 -18.48 -3.23 -30.50
C ASP A 582 -18.67 -2.71 -31.95
N ASP A 583 -18.35 -1.44 -32.26
CA ASP A 583 -18.41 -0.85 -33.60
C ASP A 583 -17.13 -1.14 -34.41
N GLU A 584 -17.00 -2.39 -34.85
CA GLU A 584 -15.91 -2.87 -35.71
C GLU A 584 -15.89 -2.21 -37.11
N ASP A 585 -16.96 -1.52 -37.51
CA ASP A 585 -17.05 -0.83 -38.81
C ASP A 585 -16.29 0.51 -38.79
N ARG A 586 -16.15 1.15 -37.63
CA ARG A 586 -15.48 2.45 -37.47
C ARG A 586 -14.12 2.34 -36.76
N PHE A 587 -13.88 1.29 -35.97
CA PHE A 587 -12.70 1.17 -35.14
C PHE A 587 -12.06 -0.22 -35.19
N SER A 588 -10.73 -0.27 -35.02
CA SER A 588 -9.96 -1.51 -34.95
C SER A 588 -8.65 -1.29 -34.20
N TYR A 589 -8.25 -2.25 -33.36
CA TYR A 589 -6.92 -2.25 -32.73
C TYR A 589 -5.79 -2.67 -33.69
N ASP A 590 -6.13 -2.98 -34.94
CA ASP A 590 -5.24 -3.47 -35.99
C ASP A 590 -5.02 -2.44 -37.11
N THR A 591 -5.39 -1.16 -36.90
CA THR A 591 -5.02 -0.13 -37.88
C THR A 591 -3.50 -0.02 -38.00
N PRO A 592 -2.94 0.41 -39.15
CA PRO A 592 -1.50 0.60 -39.29
C PRO A 592 -0.89 1.52 -38.23
N ARG A 593 -1.67 2.50 -37.74
CA ARG A 593 -1.20 3.41 -36.70
C ARG A 593 -1.18 2.75 -35.31
N MET A 594 -2.13 1.87 -35.02
CA MET A 594 -2.10 1.06 -33.80
C MET A 594 -0.91 0.10 -33.80
N GLU A 595 -0.66 -0.59 -34.92
CA GLU A 595 0.46 -1.52 -35.06
C GLU A 595 1.83 -0.82 -34.88
N THR A 596 2.05 0.30 -35.57
CA THR A 596 3.31 1.07 -35.46
C THR A 596 3.53 1.63 -34.07
N ALA A 597 2.48 2.14 -33.41
CA ALA A 597 2.59 2.64 -32.04
C ALA A 597 2.86 1.53 -31.02
N ARG A 598 2.19 0.38 -31.16
CA ARG A 598 2.44 -0.82 -30.35
C ARG A 598 3.88 -1.32 -30.53
N ALA A 599 4.40 -1.31 -31.75
CA ALA A 599 5.79 -1.68 -32.03
C ALA A 599 6.78 -0.74 -31.32
N PHE A 600 6.54 0.58 -31.34
CA PHE A 600 7.37 1.54 -30.62
C PHE A 600 7.36 1.28 -29.10
N ARG A 601 6.18 1.11 -28.49
CA ARG A 601 6.05 0.80 -27.05
C ARG A 601 6.74 -0.52 -26.69
N THR A 602 6.60 -1.54 -27.54
CA THR A 602 7.26 -2.84 -27.39
C THR A 602 8.78 -2.71 -27.45
N ALA A 603 9.32 -1.90 -28.37
CA ALA A 603 10.75 -1.64 -28.45
C ALA A 603 11.31 -1.05 -27.14
N LEU A 604 10.61 -0.05 -26.58
CA LEU A 604 11.00 0.54 -25.29
C LEU A 604 10.90 -0.47 -24.14
N ALA A 605 9.92 -1.36 -24.15
CA ALA A 605 9.72 -2.37 -23.10
C ALA A 605 10.84 -3.42 -23.02
N TYR A 606 11.22 -3.97 -24.17
CA TYR A 606 12.18 -5.07 -24.30
C TYR A 606 13.65 -4.61 -24.30
N SER A 607 13.90 -3.31 -24.42
CA SER A 607 15.27 -2.74 -24.38
C SER A 607 15.78 -2.44 -22.96
N ILE A 608 15.01 -2.74 -21.92
CA ILE A 608 15.35 -2.45 -20.53
C ILE A 608 15.89 -3.70 -19.81
N ASP A 609 17.17 -3.69 -19.47
CA ASP A 609 17.83 -4.61 -18.53
C ASP A 609 17.53 -4.18 -17.08
N ARG A 610 16.43 -4.72 -16.57
CA ARG A 610 15.89 -4.42 -15.24
C ARG A 610 16.76 -4.96 -14.11
N GLU A 611 17.42 -6.10 -14.32
CA GLU A 611 18.33 -6.70 -13.33
C GLU A 611 19.60 -5.85 -13.18
N LEU A 612 20.11 -5.31 -14.29
CA LEU A 612 21.22 -4.37 -14.23
C LEU A 612 20.82 -3.09 -13.48
N ILE A 613 19.64 -2.53 -13.73
CA ILE A 613 19.16 -1.35 -12.99
C ILE A 613 19.02 -1.67 -11.50
N ALA A 614 18.37 -2.78 -11.12
CA ALA A 614 18.19 -3.17 -9.73
C ALA A 614 19.52 -3.45 -9.01
N SER A 615 20.49 -4.08 -9.67
CA SER A 615 21.79 -4.35 -9.04
C SER A 615 22.68 -3.11 -8.92
N SER A 616 22.62 -2.17 -9.88
CA SER A 616 23.55 -1.03 -9.95
C SER A 616 23.01 0.28 -9.38
N VAL A 617 21.71 0.55 -9.53
CA VAL A 617 21.09 1.81 -9.10
C VAL A 617 20.59 1.72 -7.67
N THR A 618 19.93 0.62 -7.32
CA THR A 618 19.33 0.45 -5.99
C THR A 618 20.26 -0.27 -5.01
N GLY A 619 21.51 -0.56 -5.38
CA GLY A 619 22.49 -1.23 -4.52
C GLY A 619 22.08 -2.64 -4.10
N GLY A 620 21.19 -3.30 -4.87
CA GLY A 620 20.63 -4.61 -4.54
C GLY A 620 19.42 -4.58 -3.60
N TYR A 621 18.96 -3.38 -3.19
CA TYR A 621 17.70 -3.22 -2.47
C TYR A 621 16.54 -3.12 -3.49
N GLY A 622 15.51 -3.97 -3.38
CA GLY A 622 14.47 -4.11 -4.42
C GLY A 622 14.82 -5.15 -5.49
N GLY A 623 14.13 -5.12 -6.63
CA GLY A 623 14.26 -6.13 -7.69
C GLY A 623 13.70 -5.70 -9.04
N ALA A 624 13.94 -6.50 -10.09
CA ALA A 624 13.37 -6.27 -11.41
C ALA A 624 11.84 -6.40 -11.40
N VAL A 625 11.13 -5.64 -12.24
CA VAL A 625 9.68 -5.77 -12.44
C VAL A 625 9.40 -6.08 -13.91
N TYR A 626 9.10 -7.34 -14.21
CA TYR A 626 8.93 -7.85 -15.57
C TYR A 626 7.51 -7.68 -16.13
N GLY A 627 6.52 -7.59 -15.23
CA GLY A 627 5.12 -7.43 -15.58
C GLY A 627 4.71 -5.97 -15.76
N GLY A 628 3.46 -5.69 -15.37
CA GLY A 628 2.90 -4.35 -15.43
C GLY A 628 2.30 -3.93 -16.77
N SER A 629 1.79 -4.89 -17.53
CA SER A 629 1.06 -4.67 -18.78
C SER A 629 -0.27 -3.95 -18.63
N PHE A 630 -0.86 -3.99 -17.44
CA PHE A 630 -2.16 -3.38 -17.16
C PHE A 630 -2.01 -2.09 -16.32
N PRO A 631 -2.56 -0.95 -16.77
CA PRO A 631 -2.54 0.30 -16.00
C PRO A 631 -3.34 0.16 -14.70
N GLY A 632 -2.78 0.61 -13.59
CA GLY A 632 -3.48 0.66 -12.28
C GLY A 632 -3.45 -0.65 -11.49
N LEU A 633 -3.29 -1.79 -12.16
CA LEU A 633 -3.13 -3.12 -11.54
C LEU A 633 -1.97 -3.90 -12.19
N PRO A 634 -0.72 -3.42 -12.06
CA PRO A 634 0.39 -4.08 -12.71
C PRO A 634 0.66 -5.44 -12.04
N LEU A 635 0.45 -6.56 -12.75
CA LEU A 635 0.75 -7.88 -12.21
C LEU A 635 2.27 -8.08 -12.09
N HIS A 636 2.80 -7.88 -10.88
CA HIS A 636 4.18 -8.23 -10.54
C HIS A 636 4.39 -9.74 -10.79
N GLN A 637 5.60 -10.16 -11.17
CA GLN A 637 5.87 -11.56 -11.53
C GLN A 637 5.70 -12.57 -10.37
N SER A 638 5.58 -12.11 -9.13
CA SER A 638 5.22 -12.93 -7.96
C SER A 638 3.70 -13.03 -7.71
N HIS A 639 2.89 -12.30 -8.46
CA HIS A 639 1.44 -12.32 -8.32
C HIS A 639 0.85 -13.68 -8.75
N PRO A 640 -0.15 -14.24 -8.03
CA PRO A 640 -0.68 -15.59 -8.31
C PRO A 640 -1.31 -15.72 -9.70
N GLU A 641 -1.86 -14.64 -10.25
CA GLU A 641 -2.43 -14.63 -11.62
C GLU A 641 -1.37 -14.51 -12.72
N TYR A 642 -0.13 -14.10 -12.40
CA TYR A 642 0.91 -13.82 -13.39
C TYR A 642 1.21 -15.05 -14.27
N LYS A 643 1.48 -14.78 -15.55
CA LYS A 643 1.87 -15.78 -16.55
C LYS A 643 3.16 -15.33 -17.21
N ASP A 644 4.10 -16.26 -17.42
CA ASP A 644 5.41 -15.97 -18.04
C ASP A 644 5.30 -15.31 -19.42
N ARG A 645 4.19 -15.52 -20.14
CA ARG A 645 3.95 -14.88 -21.45
C ARG A 645 3.74 -13.37 -21.36
N TRP A 646 3.46 -12.83 -20.17
CA TRP A 646 3.34 -11.40 -19.89
C TRP A 646 4.66 -10.75 -19.47
N ASN A 647 5.78 -11.40 -19.76
CA ASN A 647 7.11 -10.94 -19.37
C ASN A 647 7.73 -10.04 -20.44
N TYR A 648 8.05 -8.80 -20.07
CA TYR A 648 8.90 -7.91 -20.86
C TYR A 648 10.38 -8.16 -20.54
N ALA A 649 10.88 -9.37 -20.84
CA ALA A 649 12.26 -9.75 -20.58
C ALA A 649 13.22 -8.90 -21.42
N PHE A 650 14.44 -8.68 -20.94
CA PHE A 650 15.43 -7.92 -21.71
C PHE A 650 15.83 -8.69 -22.99
N ASP A 651 15.51 -8.10 -24.14
CA ASP A 651 15.83 -8.62 -25.48
C ASP A 651 16.10 -7.44 -26.43
N PRO A 652 17.35 -6.95 -26.49
CA PRO A 652 17.69 -5.78 -27.30
C PRO A 652 17.62 -6.06 -28.81
N GLU A 653 17.71 -7.31 -29.26
CA GLU A 653 17.56 -7.63 -30.68
C GLU A 653 16.09 -7.51 -31.09
N ARG A 654 15.18 -8.13 -30.33
CA ARG A 654 13.75 -7.95 -30.54
C ARG A 654 13.36 -6.48 -30.44
N ALA A 655 13.91 -5.76 -29.47
CA ALA A 655 13.62 -4.34 -29.30
C ALA A 655 13.99 -3.52 -30.55
N ARG A 656 15.14 -3.80 -31.18
CA ARG A 656 15.53 -3.16 -32.44
C ARG A 656 14.63 -3.55 -33.63
N GLU A 657 14.21 -4.81 -33.70
CA GLU A 657 13.26 -5.26 -34.73
C GLU A 657 11.91 -4.54 -34.60
N GLU A 658 11.39 -4.40 -33.38
CA GLU A 658 10.14 -3.66 -33.12
C GLU A 658 10.29 -2.15 -33.40
N LEU A 659 11.43 -1.55 -33.07
CA LEU A 659 11.69 -0.15 -33.43
C LEU A 659 11.68 0.03 -34.95
N ALA A 660 12.29 -0.88 -35.71
CA ALA A 660 12.26 -0.84 -37.17
C ALA A 660 10.83 -0.96 -37.72
N LYS A 661 9.98 -1.80 -37.13
CA LYS A 661 8.54 -1.92 -37.49
C LYS A 661 7.76 -0.64 -37.19
N SER A 662 8.12 0.09 -36.14
CA SER A 662 7.46 1.37 -35.79
C SER A 662 7.72 2.47 -36.82
N GLY A 663 8.80 2.36 -37.61
CA GLY A 663 9.20 3.38 -38.58
C GLY A 663 9.89 4.61 -37.97
N VAL A 664 10.12 4.63 -36.65
CA VAL A 664 10.81 5.73 -35.96
C VAL A 664 12.30 5.74 -36.32
N PRO A 665 12.87 6.89 -36.72
CA PRO A 665 14.28 6.97 -37.12
C PRO A 665 15.24 6.96 -35.91
N GLU A 666 16.49 6.58 -36.18
CA GLU A 666 17.61 6.76 -35.23
C GLU A 666 17.76 8.24 -34.85
N GLY A 667 18.09 8.50 -33.60
CA GLY A 667 18.23 9.85 -33.03
C GLY A 667 16.90 10.55 -32.76
N PHE A 668 15.76 9.85 -32.81
CA PHE A 668 14.47 10.43 -32.48
C PHE A 668 14.44 10.93 -31.03
N GLU A 669 14.15 12.22 -30.86
CA GLU A 669 14.07 12.90 -29.58
C GLU A 669 12.62 12.94 -29.09
N PHE A 670 12.41 12.64 -27.81
CA PHE A 670 11.10 12.79 -27.17
C PHE A 670 11.23 13.10 -25.68
N GLU A 671 10.19 13.71 -25.13
CA GLU A 671 10.09 13.99 -23.71
C GLU A 671 9.76 12.71 -22.94
N PHE A 672 10.49 12.46 -21.84
CA PHE A 672 10.16 11.45 -20.85
C PHE A 672 9.96 12.10 -19.49
N PHE A 673 8.73 12.09 -18.99
CA PHE A 673 8.40 12.74 -17.73
C PHE A 673 8.72 11.82 -16.54
N CYS A 674 9.78 12.14 -15.80
CA CYS A 674 10.17 11.46 -14.57
C CYS A 674 9.69 12.26 -13.36
N SER A 675 8.49 11.92 -12.89
CA SER A 675 7.75 12.70 -11.91
C SER A 675 8.47 12.82 -10.56
N GLN A 676 8.76 14.04 -10.09
CA GLN A 676 9.32 14.28 -8.76
C GLN A 676 8.22 14.48 -7.70
N GLY A 677 8.56 14.28 -6.42
CA GLY A 677 7.66 14.55 -5.27
C GLY A 677 6.57 13.50 -5.04
N ASN A 678 6.66 12.35 -5.72
CA ASN A 678 5.76 11.20 -5.55
C ASN A 678 6.51 9.87 -5.39
N GLY A 679 7.80 9.93 -5.02
CA GLY A 679 8.68 8.79 -4.75
C GLY A 679 9.32 8.12 -5.97
N THR A 680 9.14 8.62 -7.20
CA THR A 680 9.86 8.11 -8.38
C THR A 680 11.37 8.36 -8.26
N SER A 681 12.20 7.37 -8.60
CA SER A 681 13.66 7.53 -8.59
C SER A 681 14.15 8.14 -9.90
N LEU A 682 14.80 9.31 -9.80
CA LEU A 682 15.41 9.98 -10.93
C LEU A 682 16.53 9.13 -11.54
N GLU A 683 17.30 8.44 -10.71
CA GLU A 683 18.40 7.57 -11.13
C GLU A 683 17.89 6.37 -11.96
N VAL A 684 16.72 5.81 -11.60
CA VAL A 684 16.04 4.77 -12.40
C VAL A 684 15.61 5.32 -13.76
N CYS A 685 15.06 6.54 -13.82
CA CYS A 685 14.72 7.20 -15.07
C CYS A 685 15.94 7.45 -15.96
N GLU A 686 17.04 7.95 -15.38
CA GLU A 686 18.31 8.17 -16.08
C GLU A 686 18.91 6.88 -16.64
N ALA A 687 18.89 5.80 -15.85
CA ALA A 687 19.35 4.49 -16.31
C ALA A 687 18.48 3.94 -17.46
N THR A 688 17.15 4.10 -17.36
CA THR A 688 16.20 3.70 -18.40
C THR A 688 16.45 4.46 -19.71
N VAL A 689 16.59 5.79 -19.64
CA VAL A 689 16.94 6.64 -20.79
C VAL A 689 18.30 6.28 -21.37
N GLY A 690 19.29 5.97 -20.53
CA GLY A 690 20.61 5.51 -20.95
C GLY A 690 20.54 4.22 -21.77
N GLN A 691 19.73 3.25 -21.33
CA GLN A 691 19.54 1.99 -22.06
C GLN A 691 18.77 2.17 -23.37
N TRP A 692 17.80 3.09 -23.46
CA TRP A 692 17.18 3.42 -24.74
C TRP A 692 18.15 4.08 -25.73
N LYS A 693 19.04 4.96 -25.25
CA LYS A 693 20.12 5.53 -26.07
C LYS A 693 21.06 4.44 -26.59
N GLU A 694 21.50 3.55 -25.71
CA GLU A 694 22.46 2.50 -26.04
C GLU A 694 21.86 1.39 -26.93
N ASN A 695 20.69 0.87 -26.57
CA ASN A 695 20.11 -0.32 -27.20
C ASN A 695 19.30 0.00 -28.47
N LEU A 696 18.75 1.21 -28.57
CA LEU A 696 17.82 1.63 -29.62
C LEU A 696 18.29 2.83 -30.43
N GLY A 697 19.30 3.59 -29.97
CA GLY A 697 19.76 4.80 -30.65
C GLY A 697 18.74 5.95 -30.63
N LEU A 698 17.84 5.97 -29.64
CA LEU A 698 16.89 7.07 -29.41
C LEU A 698 17.54 8.15 -28.55
N GLU A 699 17.01 9.38 -28.58
CA GLU A 699 17.53 10.51 -27.80
C GLU A 699 16.47 11.15 -26.88
N PRO A 700 15.84 10.40 -25.96
CA PRO A 700 14.91 10.99 -25.01
C PRO A 700 15.61 11.95 -24.05
N TRP A 701 14.86 12.95 -23.59
CA TRP A 701 15.27 13.88 -22.55
C TRP A 701 14.29 13.83 -21.37
N ILE A 702 14.82 13.99 -20.16
CA ILE A 702 14.05 13.87 -18.93
C ILE A 702 13.45 15.23 -18.57
N ASP A 703 12.14 15.26 -18.38
CA ASP A 703 11.49 16.29 -17.57
C ASP A 703 11.35 15.79 -16.13
N SER A 704 11.95 16.49 -15.18
CA SER A 704 11.87 16.17 -13.74
C SER A 704 10.98 17.15 -12.98
N THR A 705 9.96 17.70 -13.63
CA THR A 705 8.99 18.60 -12.99
C THR A 705 8.25 17.88 -11.85
N GLN A 706 7.76 18.64 -10.86
CA GLN A 706 6.97 18.10 -9.75
C GLN A 706 5.67 17.46 -10.25
N TYR A 707 5.29 16.30 -9.70
CA TYR A 707 4.05 15.59 -10.03
C TYR A 707 2.84 16.53 -9.99
N SER A 708 2.71 17.28 -8.90
CA SER A 708 1.60 18.20 -8.66
C SER A 708 1.47 19.30 -9.73
N SER A 709 2.56 19.65 -10.42
CA SER A 709 2.55 20.63 -11.51
C SER A 709 2.09 20.03 -12.84
N ARG A 710 2.29 18.73 -13.07
CA ARG A 710 1.88 18.01 -14.28
C ARG A 710 0.52 17.35 -14.13
N ARG A 711 0.10 16.96 -12.91
CA ARG A 711 -1.19 16.31 -12.62
C ARG A 711 -2.41 16.98 -13.25
N PRO A 712 -2.54 18.33 -13.32
CA PRO A 712 -3.68 18.95 -14.00
C PRO A 712 -3.84 18.51 -15.46
N THR A 713 -2.72 18.22 -16.15
CA THR A 713 -2.76 17.69 -17.52
C THR A 713 -3.25 16.23 -17.58
N MET A 714 -3.07 15.46 -16.51
CA MET A 714 -3.63 14.10 -16.40
C MET A 714 -5.14 14.15 -16.16
N LEU A 715 -5.57 15.00 -15.21
CA LEU A 715 -6.99 15.20 -14.90
C LEU A 715 -7.75 15.73 -16.13
N GLY A 716 -7.20 16.72 -16.83
CA GLY A 716 -7.77 17.24 -18.08
C GLY A 716 -7.55 16.36 -19.31
N ARG A 717 -6.90 15.20 -19.17
CA ARG A 717 -6.56 14.27 -20.28
C ARG A 717 -5.81 14.95 -21.43
N THR A 718 -4.96 15.92 -21.12
CA THR A 718 -4.09 16.64 -22.07
C THR A 718 -2.65 16.12 -22.06
N LEU A 719 -2.25 15.33 -21.05
CA LEU A 719 -0.94 14.68 -21.03
C LEU A 719 -0.84 13.66 -22.16
N HIS A 720 0.25 13.74 -22.92
CA HIS A 720 0.51 12.90 -24.10
C HIS A 720 1.97 12.45 -24.16
N VAL A 721 2.70 12.55 -23.05
CA VAL A 721 4.13 12.19 -22.93
C VAL A 721 4.29 10.91 -22.11
N PRO A 722 5.18 9.97 -22.51
CA PRO A 722 5.49 8.82 -21.68
C PRO A 722 6.05 9.29 -20.34
N TRP A 723 5.56 8.70 -19.26
CA TRP A 723 5.94 9.13 -17.93
C TRP A 723 6.10 7.95 -17.00
N MET A 724 6.93 8.14 -15.98
CA MET A 724 7.17 7.14 -14.95
C MET A 724 6.70 7.66 -13.60
N THR A 725 6.06 6.76 -12.87
CA THR A 725 5.70 6.98 -11.48
C THR A 725 5.95 5.74 -10.67
N ARG A 726 6.19 5.97 -9.39
CA ARG A 726 6.15 4.97 -8.35
C ARG A 726 4.70 4.60 -8.04
N TRP A 727 4.30 3.35 -8.26
CA TRP A 727 2.96 2.80 -7.95
C TRP A 727 3.02 1.26 -7.94
N GLY A 728 1.91 0.55 -7.65
CA GLY A 728 1.77 -0.87 -7.96
C GLY A 728 2.35 -1.89 -6.95
N PRO A 729 2.04 -3.20 -7.13
CA PRO A 729 2.35 -4.25 -6.16
C PRO A 729 3.83 -4.65 -6.22
N THR A 730 4.37 -5.20 -5.12
CA THR A 730 5.80 -5.53 -5.02
C THR A 730 6.14 -6.92 -4.46
N SER A 731 7.38 -7.34 -4.72
CA SER A 731 7.86 -8.73 -4.78
C SER A 731 8.14 -9.39 -3.45
N LYS A 732 8.56 -8.62 -2.44
CA LYS A 732 9.28 -9.18 -1.28
C LYS A 732 8.49 -9.13 0.02
N GLN A 733 7.74 -8.05 0.25
CA GLN A 733 6.95 -7.78 1.47
C GLN A 733 5.80 -6.77 1.22
N GLY A 734 5.42 -6.53 -0.05
CA GLY A 734 4.45 -5.48 -0.41
C GLY A 734 3.11 -5.98 -0.95
N ARG A 735 2.27 -5.04 -1.38
CA ARG A 735 0.85 -5.25 -1.75
C ARG A 735 0.63 -6.25 -2.88
N LEU A 736 0.75 -7.56 -2.65
CA LEU A 736 0.26 -8.52 -3.65
C LEU A 736 -1.26 -8.52 -3.56
N ALA A 737 -1.98 -8.14 -4.60
CA ALA A 737 -3.42 -8.34 -4.61
C ALA A 737 -3.73 -9.84 -4.53
N ASP A 738 -4.87 -10.19 -3.91
CA ASP A 738 -5.39 -11.54 -4.07
C ASP A 738 -5.77 -11.75 -5.53
N GLY A 739 -5.55 -12.97 -6.03
CA GLY A 739 -5.99 -13.32 -7.37
C GLY A 739 -7.51 -13.18 -7.52
N GLY A 740 -7.94 -12.58 -8.63
CA GLY A 740 -9.36 -12.40 -8.96
C GLY A 740 -9.93 -11.03 -8.56
N GLY A 741 -11.24 -10.88 -8.73
CA GLY A 741 -11.99 -9.65 -8.41
C GLY A 741 -12.33 -8.84 -9.66
N THR A 742 -12.80 -7.61 -9.45
CA THR A 742 -13.15 -6.67 -10.53
C THR A 742 -11.88 -6.16 -11.24
N LEU A 743 -11.90 -6.12 -12.56
CA LEU A 743 -10.81 -5.59 -13.41
C LEU A 743 -11.41 -4.95 -14.67
N PRO A 744 -11.01 -3.71 -15.04
CA PRO A 744 -10.17 -2.78 -14.29
C PRO A 744 -10.83 -2.29 -13.00
N GLY A 745 -10.01 -2.09 -11.97
CA GLY A 745 -10.22 -0.98 -11.03
C GLY A 745 -9.59 0.28 -11.61
N GLY A 746 -10.04 1.48 -11.22
CA GLY A 746 -9.22 2.67 -11.42
C GLY A 746 -9.65 3.75 -12.42
N GLY A 747 -10.93 4.05 -12.67
CA GLY A 747 -11.34 5.26 -13.43
C GLY A 747 -10.70 5.45 -14.83
N LEU A 748 -10.35 4.33 -15.47
CA LEU A 748 -9.64 4.32 -16.74
C LEU A 748 -10.55 4.55 -17.95
N TRP A 749 -11.87 4.53 -17.77
CA TRP A 749 -12.87 4.90 -18.79
C TRP A 749 -13.24 6.38 -18.62
N PRO A 750 -13.98 7.00 -19.56
CA PRO A 750 -14.22 8.43 -19.49
C PRO A 750 -15.14 8.76 -18.30
N LEU A 751 -14.56 9.41 -17.29
CA LEU A 751 -15.25 10.07 -16.18
C LEU A 751 -15.18 11.60 -16.39
N PRO A 752 -16.21 12.38 -16.03
CA PRO A 752 -16.24 13.85 -16.13
C PRO A 752 -15.06 14.54 -15.42
N ALA A 753 -14.67 14.10 -14.22
CA ALA A 753 -13.35 14.38 -13.63
C ALA A 753 -12.99 13.39 -12.50
N GLY A 754 -11.74 13.45 -12.04
CA GLY A 754 -11.35 13.01 -10.69
C GLY A 754 -10.61 11.70 -10.52
N GLY A 755 -10.99 10.68 -11.30
CA GLY A 755 -10.41 9.35 -11.16
C GLY A 755 -8.91 9.38 -11.38
N TRP A 756 -8.17 8.55 -10.62
CA TRP A 756 -6.80 8.21 -10.98
C TRP A 756 -6.76 7.76 -12.44
N ASN A 757 -6.08 8.50 -13.30
CA ASN A 757 -5.98 8.15 -14.71
C ASN A 757 -4.62 8.63 -15.24
N PRO A 758 -3.79 7.72 -15.78
CA PRO A 758 -2.46 8.04 -16.29
C PRO A 758 -2.46 8.68 -17.69
N SER A 759 -3.58 9.29 -18.10
CA SER A 759 -3.90 9.73 -19.47
C SER A 759 -3.94 8.60 -20.47
N LEU A 760 -4.68 7.57 -20.06
CA LEU A 760 -5.04 6.42 -20.85
C LEU A 760 -6.55 6.24 -20.70
N GLU A 761 -7.27 6.09 -21.81
CA GLU A 761 -8.72 5.84 -21.79
C GLU A 761 -9.14 4.82 -22.85
N ASP A 762 -10.06 3.92 -22.51
CA ASP A 762 -10.65 2.95 -23.42
C ASP A 762 -12.05 2.53 -22.93
N ASN A 763 -13.01 2.38 -23.83
CA ASN A 763 -14.35 1.90 -23.48
C ASN A 763 -14.37 0.40 -23.12
N LEU A 764 -13.43 -0.41 -23.63
CA LEU A 764 -13.27 -1.81 -23.25
C LEU A 764 -13.04 -1.97 -21.74
N TRP A 765 -12.39 -1.02 -21.10
CA TRP A 765 -12.18 -1.06 -19.66
C TRP A 765 -13.48 -0.99 -18.86
N TRP A 766 -14.48 -0.25 -19.32
CA TRP A 766 -15.80 -0.32 -18.69
C TRP A 766 -16.41 -1.72 -18.84
N SER A 767 -16.35 -2.30 -20.03
CA SER A 767 -16.92 -3.63 -20.30
C SER A 767 -16.23 -4.74 -19.50
N PHE A 768 -14.91 -4.69 -19.41
CA PHE A 768 -14.11 -5.58 -18.57
C PHE A 768 -14.54 -5.49 -17.10
N ARG A 769 -14.76 -4.28 -16.60
CA ARG A 769 -15.25 -4.03 -15.24
C ARG A 769 -16.64 -4.62 -15.05
N GLU A 770 -17.57 -4.34 -15.96
CA GLU A 770 -18.95 -4.85 -15.91
C GLU A 770 -19.00 -6.39 -15.97
N GLU A 771 -18.16 -7.01 -16.78
CA GLU A 771 -18.03 -8.47 -16.86
C GLU A 771 -17.51 -9.05 -15.54
N THR A 772 -16.42 -8.51 -15.01
CA THR A 772 -15.73 -9.09 -13.85
C THR A 772 -16.39 -8.80 -12.52
N ARG A 773 -17.07 -7.65 -12.35
CA ARG A 773 -17.68 -7.24 -11.06
C ARG A 773 -18.84 -8.13 -10.61
N VAL A 774 -19.54 -8.77 -11.56
CA VAL A 774 -20.68 -9.65 -11.27
C VAL A 774 -20.26 -11.11 -11.05
N GLN A 775 -18.96 -11.41 -11.18
CA GLN A 775 -18.40 -12.74 -11.00
C GLN A 775 -17.84 -12.89 -9.58
N LYS A 776 -17.91 -14.11 -9.02
CA LYS A 776 -17.30 -14.39 -7.72
C LYS A 776 -15.77 -14.25 -7.81
N LYS A 777 -15.16 -13.43 -6.96
CA LYS A 777 -13.71 -13.24 -6.83
C LYS A 777 -12.99 -14.59 -6.76
N GLY A 778 -11.97 -14.78 -7.59
CA GLY A 778 -11.14 -15.99 -7.65
C GLY A 778 -11.83 -17.23 -8.24
N SER A 779 -13.08 -17.13 -8.71
CA SER A 779 -13.74 -18.25 -9.40
C SER A 779 -13.06 -18.57 -10.75
N PRO A 780 -13.19 -19.80 -11.28
CA PRO A 780 -12.60 -20.15 -12.58
C PRO A 780 -13.06 -19.24 -13.73
N GLU A 781 -14.32 -18.79 -13.69
CA GLU A 781 -14.87 -17.83 -14.65
C GLU A 781 -14.17 -16.46 -14.53
N ASN A 782 -14.05 -15.94 -13.30
CA ASN A 782 -13.40 -14.66 -13.03
C ASN A 782 -11.93 -14.64 -13.42
N LEU A 783 -11.18 -15.69 -13.07
CA LEU A 783 -9.77 -15.80 -13.46
C LEU A 783 -9.61 -15.91 -14.99
N ALA A 784 -10.53 -16.60 -15.68
CA ALA A 784 -10.48 -16.71 -17.13
C ALA A 784 -10.80 -15.39 -17.85
N SER A 785 -11.78 -14.61 -17.37
CA SER A 785 -12.07 -13.27 -17.89
C SER A 785 -10.88 -12.33 -17.69
N ARG A 786 -10.31 -12.30 -16.47
CA ARG A 786 -9.14 -11.48 -16.14
C ARG A 786 -7.91 -11.86 -16.97
N GLU A 787 -7.66 -13.15 -17.19
CA GLU A 787 -6.55 -13.61 -18.04
C GLU A 787 -6.64 -13.04 -19.47
N LYS A 788 -7.83 -13.02 -20.08
CA LYS A 788 -8.05 -12.40 -21.40
C LYS A 788 -7.82 -10.89 -21.40
N ILE A 789 -8.27 -10.22 -20.34
CA ILE A 789 -8.08 -8.77 -20.17
C ILE A 789 -6.59 -8.42 -20.08
N VAL A 790 -5.82 -9.22 -19.33
CA VAL A 790 -4.37 -9.01 -19.19
C VAL A 790 -3.63 -9.39 -20.47
N ASP A 791 -4.06 -10.43 -21.20
CA ASP A 791 -3.53 -10.73 -22.54
C ASP A 791 -3.70 -9.53 -23.48
N TRP A 792 -4.91 -8.95 -23.53
CA TRP A 792 -5.17 -7.76 -24.34
C TRP A 792 -4.29 -6.56 -23.93
N ALA A 793 -4.13 -6.32 -22.62
CA ALA A 793 -3.32 -5.21 -22.14
C ALA A 793 -1.83 -5.41 -22.43
N TYR A 794 -1.35 -6.64 -22.27
CA TYR A 794 0.01 -7.03 -22.62
C TYR A 794 0.30 -6.81 -24.10
N ASP A 795 -0.63 -7.21 -24.96
CA ASP A 795 -0.50 -7.04 -26.41
C ASP A 795 -0.50 -5.56 -26.82
N ASN A 796 -1.15 -4.68 -26.05
CA ASN A 796 -1.16 -3.24 -26.33
C ASN A 796 0.03 -2.48 -25.70
N VAL A 797 0.71 -3.03 -24.69
CA VAL A 797 1.90 -2.42 -24.05
C VAL A 797 1.64 -0.96 -23.64
N LEU A 798 0.49 -0.67 -23.02
CA LEU A 798 0.15 0.70 -22.58
C LEU A 798 0.90 1.10 -21.31
N THR A 799 1.39 0.12 -20.57
CA THR A 799 2.22 0.28 -19.39
C THR A 799 3.29 -0.79 -19.31
N ILE A 800 4.39 -0.50 -18.61
CA ILE A 800 5.46 -1.46 -18.32
C ILE A 800 6.03 -1.26 -16.92
N GLY A 801 6.45 -2.34 -16.25
CA GLY A 801 7.28 -2.26 -15.04
C GLY A 801 8.76 -2.05 -15.36
N THR A 802 9.52 -1.49 -14.41
CA THR A 802 10.97 -1.34 -14.50
C THR A 802 11.68 -2.03 -13.33
N VAL A 803 11.82 -1.35 -12.20
CA VAL A 803 12.42 -1.89 -10.96
C VAL A 803 11.66 -1.43 -9.74
N GLU A 804 11.74 -2.23 -8.69
CA GLU A 804 11.29 -1.88 -7.35
C GLU A 804 12.35 -1.06 -6.63
N VAL A 805 11.93 0.03 -5.99
CA VAL A 805 12.80 0.86 -5.17
C VAL A 805 12.20 0.98 -3.77
N PRO A 806 12.84 0.42 -2.73
CA PRO A 806 12.41 0.62 -1.35
C PRO A 806 12.57 2.09 -0.95
N VAL A 807 11.66 2.60 -0.12
CA VAL A 807 11.94 3.79 0.70
C VAL A 807 12.54 3.29 2.00
N LEU A 808 13.74 3.78 2.28
CA LEU A 808 14.44 3.43 3.50
C LEU A 808 14.31 4.61 4.46
N ILE A 809 13.52 4.40 5.52
CA ILE A 809 13.27 5.40 6.54
C ILE A 809 14.24 5.15 7.68
N GLY A 810 15.22 6.04 7.82
CA GLY A 810 16.23 6.00 8.86
C GLY A 810 15.79 6.79 10.08
N PHE A 811 16.17 6.34 11.27
CA PHE A 811 15.97 7.08 12.51
C PHE A 811 17.19 7.02 13.43
N ASN A 812 17.34 8.06 14.24
CA ASN A 812 18.40 8.17 15.23
C ASN A 812 17.99 7.46 16.53
N PRO A 813 18.65 6.35 16.94
CA PRO A 813 18.29 5.62 18.15
C PRO A 813 18.53 6.42 19.45
N GLU A 814 19.27 7.52 19.41
CA GLU A 814 19.47 8.41 20.55
C GLU A 814 18.23 9.26 20.86
N THR A 815 17.40 9.57 19.86
CA THR A 815 16.17 10.38 20.02
C THR A 815 14.89 9.56 19.82
N VAL A 816 14.97 8.46 19.07
CA VAL A 816 13.90 7.49 18.84
C VAL A 816 14.40 6.11 19.30
N VAL A 817 14.12 5.74 20.55
CA VAL A 817 14.58 4.46 21.14
C VAL A 817 14.07 3.28 20.33
N ARG A 818 12.81 3.38 19.91
CA ARG A 818 12.14 2.35 19.11
C ARG A 818 10.98 2.98 18.37
N TRP A 819 10.77 2.53 17.15
CA TRP A 819 9.58 2.82 16.39
C TRP A 819 9.03 1.50 15.86
N ASP A 820 7.99 1.01 16.53
CA ASP A 820 7.28 -0.15 16.03
C ASP A 820 6.37 0.33 14.92
N LEU A 821 6.87 0.25 13.67
CA LEU A 821 6.01 0.30 12.50
C LEU A 821 5.10 -0.93 12.58
N ALA A 822 3.92 -0.74 13.16
CA ALA A 822 2.84 -1.70 13.12
C ALA A 822 2.13 -1.52 11.76
N PRO A 823 2.01 -2.57 10.92
CA PRO A 823 1.43 -2.43 9.58
C PRO A 823 -0.03 -1.98 9.48
N TRP A 824 -0.64 -1.59 10.59
CA TRP A 824 -2.07 -1.72 10.84
C TRP A 824 -2.78 -0.39 11.12
N ASP A 825 -2.06 0.58 11.70
CA ASP A 825 -2.70 1.68 12.41
C ASP A 825 -2.63 3.02 11.67
N LEU A 826 -1.53 3.28 10.96
CA LEU A 826 -1.27 4.30 9.92
C LEU A 826 0.04 3.85 9.22
N VAL A 827 0.30 4.17 7.94
CA VAL A 827 1.52 3.69 7.23
C VAL A 827 2.82 3.93 8.01
N ASN A 828 2.85 4.99 8.84
CA ASN A 828 3.98 5.32 9.70
C ASN A 828 3.67 5.25 11.21
N SER A 829 2.41 5.20 11.66
CA SER A 829 2.00 5.18 13.08
C SER A 829 2.92 5.98 14.03
N PHE A 830 3.12 7.29 13.77
CA PHE A 830 4.07 8.10 14.53
C PHE A 830 3.78 8.11 16.04
N GLU A 831 2.53 7.90 16.44
CA GLU A 831 2.10 7.78 17.84
C GLU A 831 2.71 6.58 18.57
N THR A 832 3.29 5.60 17.87
CA THR A 832 3.97 4.44 18.47
C THR A 832 5.45 4.69 18.74
N ILE A 833 5.99 5.86 18.36
CA ILE A 833 7.39 6.23 18.62
C ILE A 833 7.64 6.25 20.13
N VAL A 834 8.66 5.50 20.53
CA VAL A 834 9.18 5.47 21.89
C VAL A 834 10.39 6.40 21.97
N VAL A 835 10.28 7.43 22.81
CA VAL A 835 11.35 8.39 23.09
C VAL A 835 12.10 8.02 24.38
N PRO A 836 13.36 8.47 24.56
CA PRO A 836 14.09 8.31 25.81
C PRO A 836 13.34 8.96 26.98
N ARG A 837 13.41 8.34 28.16
CA ARG A 837 12.88 8.89 29.42
C ARG A 837 13.88 9.79 30.13
#